data_AF-K6T8W4-F1
#
_entry.id   AF-K6T8W4-F1
#
_cell.length_a   1.000
_cell.length_b   1.000
_cell.length_c   1.000
_cell.angle_alpha   90.00
_cell.angle_beta   90.00
_cell.angle_gamma   90.00
#
_symmetry.space_group_name_H-M   'P 1'
#
loop_
_entity.id
_entity.type
_entity.pdbx_description
1 polymer ?
#
loop_
_entity_poly.entity_id
_entity_poly.type
_entity_poly.pdbx_seq_one_letter_code
_entity_poly.pdbx_strand_id
1 'polypeptide(L)'
;MSTKEQQDFINKIVKGAQKGYEKYGVFASVTIAQACLESTWGTSPLARRDNNLFGIKYGGNHDPSLTITQGSQPTDGTGGYYAHYESWDDSVQDHGYFLKNNSRYTDAGAFNATTPEAQITSIENAGYAVNADGSLNEQYVPDIMATINANNLIQYDTGTYTGGDSANSNSDTITVEATNYQVVANSEKTGDVFFGRRYRITVSDDNGNALDVSDLHCTFNIVKTIQMEPNSSEITIYNLNVQTENAIMMTGKRVTVEAGYEGTQFGLIFDGDILQTIREREDGTTCSLTIIALDSDRAINFEIVNFSIARGQTARSIIDHIANKASNPIPLGSISDKLKGQTFTRGKVVFGKASDYIRQIAKSYDLHCYMDDGTLNLISMDELPEGEIFELSPTSGLIGTPTQTDYGISGQCLLNPQIKLNSLIHIDNSLVRAKRVDVTGSNSMPATTSTNDSNIPSVNNVRSSILKEAKKLADDPNVHYSEKLRGQTVDGITYYDCSAFTQHCYSVAGLEINPTSETQYAQCQAKGLTNISLDAAIPGDLVFWFHGDDAYHVAIYAGNNSIYAASTDQKPADDQVLYESLYGQYVICRPESLIKADGGELPSANNNTDNSGDTSQSLFRSLDKDGIYRVIKITYEGDTRGNDWYVNFETIDQLGGAIAAVSN
;
A
#
# COMPACT_ATOMS: atom_id res chain seq x y z
N MET A 1 21.84 -16.37 -29.67
CA MET A 1 20.69 -16.13 -28.78
C MET A 1 20.53 -14.63 -28.64
N SER A 2 19.30 -14.12 -28.68
CA SER A 2 19.01 -12.69 -28.46
C SER A 2 19.11 -12.32 -26.97
N THR A 3 19.33 -11.05 -26.67
CA THR A 3 19.34 -10.54 -25.27
C THR A 3 18.03 -10.86 -24.54
N LYS A 4 16.90 -10.92 -25.26
CA LYS A 4 15.60 -11.31 -24.72
C LYS A 4 15.55 -12.79 -24.30
N GLU A 5 16.03 -13.69 -25.15
CA GLU A 5 16.09 -15.13 -24.83
C GLU A 5 17.05 -15.44 -23.67
N GLN A 6 18.14 -14.66 -23.56
CA GLN A 6 19.07 -14.73 -22.42
C GLN A 6 18.39 -14.29 -21.12
N GLN A 7 17.65 -13.18 -21.15
CA GLN A 7 16.90 -12.71 -19.98
C GLN A 7 15.76 -13.65 -19.60
N ASP A 8 15.05 -14.22 -20.58
CA ASP A 8 13.98 -15.22 -20.34
C ASP A 8 14.53 -16.49 -19.68
N PHE A 9 15.76 -16.90 -19.99
CA PHE A 9 16.43 -18.00 -19.31
C PHE A 9 16.75 -17.64 -17.84
N ILE A 10 17.36 -16.48 -17.60
CA ILE A 10 17.67 -16.00 -16.23
C ILE A 10 16.41 -15.94 -15.37
N ASN A 11 15.32 -15.36 -15.90
CA ASN A 11 14.05 -15.22 -15.19
C ASN A 11 13.44 -16.56 -14.75
N LYS A 12 13.73 -17.66 -15.45
CA LYS A 12 13.23 -19.00 -15.10
C LYS A 12 13.97 -19.64 -13.94
N ILE A 13 15.23 -19.30 -13.72
CA ILE A 13 16.10 -19.97 -12.74
C ILE A 13 16.45 -19.09 -11.53
N VAL A 14 16.20 -17.77 -11.62
CA VAL A 14 16.56 -16.80 -10.56
C VAL A 14 15.97 -17.15 -9.20
N LYS A 15 14.69 -17.53 -9.14
CA LYS A 15 14.03 -17.90 -7.87
C LYS A 15 14.66 -19.14 -7.25
N GLY A 16 15.04 -20.13 -8.05
CA GLY A 16 15.77 -21.32 -7.61
C GLY A 16 17.15 -20.99 -7.07
N ALA A 17 17.87 -20.11 -7.77
CA ALA A 17 19.20 -19.68 -7.36
C ALA A 17 19.19 -18.94 -6.02
N GLN A 18 18.20 -18.06 -5.78
CA GLN A 18 18.02 -17.37 -4.50
C GLN A 18 17.72 -18.33 -3.35
N LYS A 19 16.80 -19.29 -3.55
CA LYS A 19 16.55 -20.36 -2.57
C LYS A 19 17.80 -21.20 -2.29
N GLY A 20 18.58 -21.49 -3.33
CA GLY A 20 19.86 -22.19 -3.22
C GLY A 20 20.88 -21.40 -2.39
N TYR A 21 20.93 -20.07 -2.55
CA TYR A 21 21.76 -19.20 -1.73
C TYR A 21 21.37 -19.24 -0.26
N GLU A 22 20.08 -19.11 0.05
CA GLU A 22 19.57 -19.18 1.43
C GLU A 22 19.86 -20.53 2.09
N LYS A 23 19.64 -21.63 1.36
CA LYS A 23 19.74 -23.01 1.88
C LYS A 23 21.18 -23.51 1.96
N TYR A 24 22.01 -23.22 0.94
CA TYR A 24 23.34 -23.83 0.76
C TYR A 24 24.50 -22.85 0.82
N GLY A 25 24.24 -21.54 0.70
CA GLY A 25 25.27 -20.50 0.78
C GLY A 25 26.05 -20.30 -0.52
N VAL A 26 25.50 -20.73 -1.66
CA VAL A 26 26.07 -20.46 -2.99
C VAL A 26 25.39 -19.24 -3.59
N PHE A 27 26.12 -18.16 -3.85
CA PHE A 27 25.60 -16.90 -4.39
C PHE A 27 24.69 -17.15 -5.60
N ALA A 28 23.57 -16.44 -5.66
CA ALA A 28 22.61 -16.59 -6.73
C ALA A 28 23.24 -16.16 -8.07
N SER A 29 24.05 -15.11 -8.07
CA SER A 29 24.82 -14.63 -9.22
C SER A 29 25.77 -15.70 -9.77
N VAL A 30 26.48 -16.41 -8.89
CA VAL A 30 27.38 -17.53 -9.26
C VAL A 30 26.58 -18.67 -9.86
N THR A 31 25.48 -19.07 -9.20
CA THR A 31 24.63 -20.18 -9.64
C THR A 31 24.00 -19.90 -11.02
N ILE A 32 23.48 -18.69 -11.23
CA ILE A 32 22.88 -18.28 -12.51
C ILE A 32 23.95 -18.21 -13.60
N ALA A 33 25.13 -17.66 -13.32
CA ALA A 33 26.21 -17.56 -14.30
C ALA A 33 26.75 -18.94 -14.70
N GLN A 34 26.93 -19.86 -13.74
CA GLN A 34 27.27 -21.25 -14.03
C GLN A 34 26.19 -21.90 -14.89
N ALA A 35 24.91 -21.77 -14.53
CA ALA A 35 23.82 -22.31 -15.33
C ALA A 35 23.83 -21.76 -16.77
N CYS A 36 24.13 -20.48 -16.98
CA CYS A 36 24.23 -19.87 -18.32
C CYS A 36 25.33 -20.53 -19.16
N LEU A 37 26.53 -20.71 -18.60
CA LEU A 37 27.67 -21.30 -19.32
C LEU A 37 27.51 -22.80 -19.54
N GLU A 38 27.19 -23.54 -18.48
CA GLU A 38 27.15 -25.02 -18.49
C GLU A 38 26.00 -25.56 -19.38
N SER A 39 24.89 -24.84 -19.46
CA SER A 39 23.73 -25.26 -20.24
C SER A 39 23.62 -24.61 -21.62
N THR A 40 24.58 -23.75 -21.99
CA THR A 40 24.46 -22.86 -23.16
C THR A 40 23.11 -22.12 -23.13
N TRP A 41 22.84 -21.41 -22.04
CA TRP A 41 21.59 -20.67 -21.82
C TRP A 41 20.33 -21.56 -21.94
N GLY A 42 20.38 -22.77 -21.40
CA GLY A 42 19.30 -23.76 -21.43
C GLY A 42 19.09 -24.45 -22.78
N THR A 43 20.00 -24.25 -23.74
CA THR A 43 19.84 -24.81 -25.10
C THR A 43 20.57 -26.13 -25.32
N SER A 44 21.43 -26.56 -24.39
CA SER A 44 22.15 -27.82 -24.52
C SER A 44 21.17 -29.01 -24.58
N PRO A 45 21.52 -30.09 -25.31
CA PRO A 45 20.68 -31.29 -25.36
C PRO A 45 20.41 -31.88 -23.97
N LEU A 46 21.38 -31.77 -23.06
CA LEU A 46 21.25 -32.25 -21.69
C LEU A 46 20.26 -31.40 -20.89
N ALA A 47 20.36 -30.07 -20.96
CA ALA A 47 19.43 -29.16 -20.30
C ALA A 47 17.99 -29.31 -20.81
N ARG A 48 17.80 -29.59 -22.11
CA ARG A 48 16.47 -29.77 -22.70
C ARG A 48 15.85 -31.14 -22.48
N ARG A 49 16.66 -32.20 -22.49
CA ARG A 49 16.17 -33.58 -22.36
C ARG A 49 16.03 -33.99 -20.90
N ASP A 50 17.00 -33.63 -20.07
CA ASP A 50 17.15 -34.15 -18.71
C ASP A 50 16.96 -33.07 -17.64
N ASN A 51 16.58 -31.84 -18.03
CA ASN A 51 16.50 -30.67 -17.16
C ASN A 51 17.76 -30.39 -16.36
N ASN A 52 18.91 -30.90 -16.80
CA ASN A 52 20.16 -30.86 -16.08
C ASN A 52 21.03 -29.72 -16.62
N LEU A 53 21.05 -28.60 -15.87
CA LEU A 53 21.74 -27.38 -16.27
C LEU A 53 23.26 -27.43 -16.04
N PHE A 54 23.73 -28.30 -15.14
CA PHE A 54 25.10 -28.29 -14.62
C PHE A 54 25.91 -29.56 -14.95
N GLY A 55 25.36 -30.49 -15.74
CA GLY A 55 26.07 -31.70 -16.13
C GLY A 55 26.29 -32.73 -15.01
N ILE A 56 25.48 -32.69 -13.94
CA ILE A 56 25.67 -33.55 -12.76
C ILE A 56 25.38 -35.02 -13.11
N LYS A 57 26.25 -35.95 -12.70
CA LYS A 57 26.10 -37.40 -12.89
C LYS A 57 25.13 -38.01 -11.86
N TYR A 58 24.29 -38.96 -12.29
CA TYR A 58 23.28 -39.65 -11.48
C TYR A 58 23.86 -40.50 -10.34
N GLY A 59 25.10 -40.98 -10.47
CA GLY A 59 25.75 -41.80 -9.45
C GLY A 59 26.32 -41.02 -8.27
N GLY A 60 26.06 -39.71 -8.17
CA GLY A 60 26.60 -38.80 -7.16
C GLY A 60 25.74 -38.69 -5.90
N ASN A 61 26.19 -37.83 -4.97
CA ASN A 61 25.37 -37.41 -3.85
C ASN A 61 24.38 -36.33 -4.34
N HIS A 62 23.11 -36.55 -4.06
CA HIS A 62 22.01 -35.70 -4.50
C HIS A 62 21.14 -35.26 -3.32
N ASP A 63 20.41 -34.16 -3.48
CA ASP A 63 19.47 -33.68 -2.47
C ASP A 63 18.38 -34.75 -2.23
N PRO A 64 18.28 -35.33 -1.02
CA PRO A 64 17.33 -36.40 -0.74
C PRO A 64 15.86 -35.93 -0.74
N SER A 65 15.62 -34.62 -0.80
CA SER A 65 14.27 -34.05 -0.93
C SER A 65 13.77 -33.96 -2.37
N LEU A 66 14.63 -34.25 -3.36
CA LEU A 66 14.29 -34.19 -4.79
C LEU A 66 14.08 -35.58 -5.39
N THR A 67 13.14 -35.68 -6.32
CA THR A 67 12.97 -36.87 -7.16
C THR A 67 13.93 -36.80 -8.34
N ILE A 68 15.04 -37.54 -8.24
CA ILE A 68 16.06 -37.59 -9.30
C ILE A 68 16.09 -38.99 -9.90
N THR A 69 15.99 -39.06 -11.23
CA THR A 69 15.99 -40.31 -11.98
C THR A 69 17.21 -40.42 -12.89
N GLN A 70 17.44 -41.62 -13.43
CA GLN A 70 18.54 -41.86 -14.35
C GLN A 70 18.25 -41.20 -15.70
N GLY A 71 19.04 -40.19 -16.04
CA GLY A 71 19.00 -39.51 -17.33
C GLY A 71 19.87 -40.18 -18.37
N SER A 72 20.32 -39.37 -19.32
CA SER A 72 21.07 -39.83 -20.47
C SER A 72 22.53 -40.19 -20.23
N GLN A 73 23.13 -40.97 -21.14
CA GLN A 73 24.56 -41.27 -21.10
C GLN A 73 25.40 -40.15 -21.74
N PRO A 74 26.58 -39.83 -21.16
CA PRO A 74 27.58 -38.99 -21.82
C PRO A 74 28.00 -39.57 -23.17
N THR A 75 28.14 -38.71 -24.17
CA THR A 75 28.58 -39.09 -25.53
C THR A 75 30.10 -39.01 -25.70
N ASP A 76 30.80 -38.48 -24.71
CA ASP A 76 32.24 -38.24 -24.66
C ASP A 76 33.06 -39.43 -24.14
N GLY A 77 32.41 -40.57 -23.83
CA GLY A 77 33.07 -41.78 -23.35
C GLY A 77 33.49 -41.74 -21.87
N THR A 78 33.07 -40.73 -21.10
CA THR A 78 33.41 -40.62 -19.66
C THR A 78 32.65 -41.60 -18.75
N GLY A 79 31.71 -42.38 -19.31
CA GLY A 79 30.94 -43.41 -18.62
C GLY A 79 29.93 -42.88 -17.58
N GLY A 80 28.95 -43.72 -17.25
CA GLY A 80 27.87 -43.41 -16.31
C GLY A 80 26.63 -42.80 -16.97
N TYR A 81 25.74 -42.25 -16.15
CA TYR A 81 24.51 -41.56 -16.56
C TYR A 81 24.47 -40.16 -15.92
N TYR A 82 23.88 -39.19 -16.61
CA TYR A 82 23.52 -37.89 -16.03
C TYR A 82 22.27 -38.02 -15.16
N ALA A 83 22.13 -37.13 -14.19
CA ALA A 83 20.89 -36.97 -13.44
C ALA A 83 19.80 -36.40 -14.36
N HIS A 84 18.57 -36.90 -14.18
CA HIS A 84 17.35 -36.35 -14.76
C HIS A 84 16.50 -35.72 -13.67
N TYR A 85 16.15 -34.45 -13.86
CA TYR A 85 15.36 -33.65 -12.93
C TYR A 85 13.95 -33.41 -13.47
N GLU A 86 12.96 -33.26 -12.59
CA GLU A 86 11.59 -32.91 -12.99
C GLU A 86 11.53 -31.48 -13.56
N SER A 87 12.37 -30.58 -13.07
CA SER A 87 12.46 -29.19 -13.54
C SER A 87 13.89 -28.63 -13.49
N TRP A 88 14.09 -27.48 -14.15
CA TRP A 88 15.33 -26.71 -14.02
C TRP A 88 15.52 -26.16 -12.60
N ASP A 89 14.45 -25.93 -11.84
CA ASP A 89 14.54 -25.49 -10.43
C ASP A 89 15.17 -26.59 -9.58
N ASP A 90 14.78 -27.85 -9.78
CA ASP A 90 15.35 -29.00 -9.08
C ASP A 90 16.83 -29.19 -9.41
N SER A 91 17.22 -28.96 -10.68
CA SER A 91 18.63 -28.99 -11.08
C SER A 91 19.45 -27.90 -10.38
N VAL A 92 18.87 -26.73 -10.13
CA VAL A 92 19.50 -25.63 -9.38
C VAL A 92 19.59 -25.95 -7.90
N GLN A 93 18.54 -26.54 -7.29
CA GLN A 93 18.56 -26.97 -5.90
C GLN A 93 19.59 -28.07 -5.64
N ASP A 94 19.66 -29.07 -6.51
CA ASP A 94 20.61 -30.18 -6.40
C ASP A 94 22.06 -29.73 -6.60
N HIS A 95 22.31 -28.72 -7.44
CA HIS A 95 23.63 -28.13 -7.63
C HIS A 95 24.15 -27.46 -6.35
N GLY A 96 23.31 -26.67 -5.67
CA GLY A 96 23.66 -26.09 -4.38
C GLY A 96 23.96 -27.15 -3.32
N TYR A 97 23.16 -28.22 -3.27
CA TYR A 97 23.40 -29.37 -2.40
C TYR A 97 24.73 -30.07 -2.73
N PHE A 98 25.00 -30.33 -4.01
CA PHE A 98 26.23 -30.97 -4.48
C PHE A 98 27.48 -30.21 -4.04
N LEU A 99 27.47 -28.89 -4.17
CA LEU A 99 28.57 -28.04 -3.72
C LEU A 99 28.73 -28.10 -2.20
N LYS A 100 27.62 -28.00 -1.45
CA LYS A 100 27.66 -27.94 0.02
C LYS A 100 28.06 -29.24 0.67
N ASN A 101 27.58 -30.36 0.14
CA ASN A 101 27.75 -31.68 0.73
C ASN A 101 28.99 -32.43 0.23
N ASN A 102 29.84 -31.77 -0.56
CA ASN A 102 31.12 -32.28 -0.97
C ASN A 102 32.24 -31.49 -0.27
N SER A 103 32.96 -32.17 0.63
CA SER A 103 33.92 -31.52 1.54
C SER A 103 34.99 -30.72 0.80
N ARG A 104 35.38 -31.13 -0.43
CA ARG A 104 36.40 -30.41 -1.23
C ARG A 104 36.08 -28.93 -1.45
N TYR A 105 34.81 -28.56 -1.60
CA TYR A 105 34.40 -27.17 -1.81
C TYR A 105 34.37 -26.39 -0.50
N THR A 106 34.01 -27.06 0.60
CA THR A 106 34.07 -26.46 1.94
C THR A 106 35.52 -26.25 2.37
N ASP A 107 36.38 -27.25 2.16
CA ASP A 107 37.81 -27.22 2.47
C ASP A 107 38.55 -26.16 1.63
N ALA A 108 38.11 -25.93 0.40
CA ALA A 108 38.63 -24.86 -0.47
C ALA A 108 38.11 -23.46 -0.11
N GLY A 109 37.18 -23.34 0.84
CA GLY A 109 36.67 -22.05 1.33
C GLY A 109 35.50 -21.46 0.54
N ALA A 110 34.83 -22.23 -0.33
CA ALA A 110 33.73 -21.72 -1.15
C ALA A 110 32.58 -21.13 -0.33
N PHE A 111 32.34 -21.65 0.88
CA PHE A 111 31.29 -21.18 1.78
C PHE A 111 31.76 -20.15 2.82
N ASN A 112 33.05 -19.81 2.81
CA ASN A 112 33.63 -18.74 3.62
C ASN A 112 33.85 -17.45 2.81
N ALA A 113 33.66 -17.52 1.49
CA ALA A 113 33.81 -16.39 0.59
C ALA A 113 32.71 -15.35 0.79
N THR A 114 33.10 -14.08 0.85
CA THR A 114 32.18 -12.94 1.03
C THR A 114 31.80 -12.26 -0.28
N THR A 115 32.39 -12.67 -1.41
CA THR A 115 32.09 -12.14 -2.74
C THR A 115 31.87 -13.28 -3.74
N PRO A 116 31.03 -13.07 -4.79
CA PRO A 116 30.86 -14.03 -5.88
C PRO A 116 32.20 -14.47 -6.51
N GLU A 117 33.12 -13.53 -6.73
CA GLU A 117 34.45 -13.78 -7.30
C GLU A 117 35.28 -14.72 -6.42
N ALA A 118 35.33 -14.48 -5.11
CA ALA A 118 36.04 -15.33 -4.17
C ALA A 118 35.39 -16.73 -4.07
N GLN A 119 34.06 -16.80 -4.16
CA GLN A 119 33.34 -18.07 -4.10
C GLN A 119 33.62 -18.92 -5.34
N ILE A 120 33.52 -18.35 -6.54
CA ILE A 120 33.79 -19.09 -7.78
C ILE A 120 35.27 -19.48 -7.90
N THR A 121 36.20 -18.63 -7.44
CA THR A 121 37.63 -18.97 -7.37
C THR A 121 37.89 -20.16 -6.47
N SER A 122 37.22 -20.22 -5.32
CA SER A 122 37.33 -21.36 -4.39
C SER A 122 36.71 -22.63 -4.98
N ILE A 123 35.59 -22.52 -5.69
CA ILE A 123 34.94 -23.63 -6.39
C ILE A 123 35.85 -24.17 -7.50
N GLU A 124 36.50 -23.31 -8.27
CA GLU A 124 37.45 -23.71 -9.31
C GLU A 124 38.65 -24.43 -8.70
N ASN A 125 39.29 -23.84 -7.68
CA ASN A 125 40.44 -24.42 -6.98
C ASN A 125 40.14 -25.81 -6.38
N ALA A 126 38.88 -26.10 -6.05
CA ALA A 126 38.41 -27.41 -5.59
C ALA A 126 38.23 -28.44 -6.73
N GLY A 127 38.52 -28.07 -7.97
CA GLY A 127 38.43 -28.92 -9.16
C GLY A 127 37.00 -29.07 -9.69
N TYR A 128 36.22 -27.97 -9.71
CA TYR A 128 34.91 -27.96 -10.37
C TYR A 128 35.04 -28.05 -11.89
N ALA A 129 35.92 -27.24 -12.48
CA ALA A 129 36.25 -27.24 -13.91
C ALA A 129 37.74 -27.51 -14.09
N VAL A 130 38.07 -28.61 -14.77
CA VAL A 130 39.45 -28.99 -15.08
C VAL A 130 39.60 -29.27 -16.57
N ASN A 131 40.77 -28.98 -17.11
CA ASN A 131 41.15 -29.33 -18.48
C ASN A 131 41.32 -30.85 -18.62
N ALA A 132 41.39 -31.33 -19.87
CA ALA A 132 41.55 -32.75 -20.17
C ALA A 132 42.83 -33.38 -19.60
N ASP A 133 43.84 -32.58 -19.28
CA ASP A 133 45.10 -32.99 -18.64
C ASP A 133 45.07 -32.93 -17.10
N GLY A 134 43.94 -32.52 -16.52
CA GLY A 134 43.73 -32.41 -15.08
C GLY A 134 44.18 -31.08 -14.46
N SER A 135 44.67 -30.11 -15.24
CA SER A 135 44.94 -28.75 -14.74
C SER A 135 43.64 -27.98 -14.50
N LEU A 136 43.68 -26.94 -13.67
CA LEU A 136 42.56 -25.99 -13.55
C LEU A 136 42.34 -25.25 -14.88
N ASN A 137 41.09 -24.88 -15.15
CA ASN A 137 40.73 -24.10 -16.33
C ASN A 137 40.81 -22.60 -15.99
N GLU A 138 41.98 -21.99 -16.21
CA GLU A 138 42.27 -20.58 -15.89
C GLU A 138 41.26 -19.57 -16.47
N GLN A 139 40.46 -19.95 -17.47
CA GLN A 139 39.45 -19.11 -18.10
C GLN A 139 38.06 -19.20 -17.42
N TYR A 140 37.85 -20.17 -16.53
CA TYR A 140 36.55 -20.46 -15.92
C TYR A 140 36.03 -19.32 -15.04
N VAL A 141 36.83 -18.85 -14.07
CA VAL A 141 36.48 -17.71 -13.21
C VAL A 141 36.26 -16.43 -14.04
N PRO A 142 37.17 -16.04 -14.97
CA PRO A 142 36.93 -14.90 -15.85
C PRO A 142 35.62 -14.97 -16.64
N ASP A 143 35.25 -16.13 -17.21
CA ASP A 143 34.03 -16.29 -17.99
C ASP A 143 32.76 -16.17 -17.13
N ILE A 144 32.79 -16.72 -15.91
CA ILE A 144 31.71 -16.57 -14.93
C ILE A 144 31.56 -15.11 -14.52
N MET A 145 32.65 -14.43 -14.17
CA MET A 145 32.61 -13.02 -13.77
C MET A 145 32.18 -12.10 -14.93
N ALA A 146 32.59 -12.41 -16.16
CA ALA A 146 32.10 -11.70 -17.35
C ALA A 146 30.60 -11.87 -17.52
N THR A 147 30.07 -13.08 -17.30
CA THR A 147 28.63 -13.37 -17.38
C THR A 147 27.84 -12.65 -16.27
N ILE A 148 28.37 -12.63 -15.04
CA ILE A 148 27.79 -11.89 -13.90
C ILE A 148 27.69 -10.40 -14.23
N ASN A 149 28.79 -9.80 -14.68
CA ASN A 149 28.85 -8.37 -14.96
C ASN A 149 27.98 -7.98 -16.16
N ALA A 150 28.01 -8.75 -17.25
CA ALA A 150 27.26 -8.45 -18.47
C ALA A 150 25.74 -8.51 -18.28
N ASN A 151 25.25 -9.27 -17.29
CA ASN A 151 23.82 -9.44 -17.01
C ASN A 151 23.39 -8.84 -15.67
N ASN A 152 24.27 -8.07 -15.02
CA ASN A 152 24.03 -7.45 -13.72
C ASN A 152 23.52 -8.45 -12.65
N LEU A 153 24.11 -9.64 -12.57
CA LEU A 153 23.53 -10.73 -11.75
C LEU A 153 23.70 -10.54 -10.23
N ILE A 154 24.61 -9.66 -9.80
CA ILE A 154 24.85 -9.36 -8.36
C ILE A 154 23.58 -8.83 -7.70
N GLN A 155 22.69 -8.18 -8.46
CA GLN A 155 21.40 -7.71 -7.94
C GLN A 155 20.52 -8.83 -7.37
N TYR A 156 20.79 -10.10 -7.74
CA TYR A 156 20.04 -11.26 -7.27
C TYR A 156 20.64 -11.90 -6.01
N ASP A 157 21.81 -11.44 -5.55
CA ASP A 157 22.46 -11.90 -4.31
C ASP A 157 21.82 -11.29 -3.04
N THR A 158 20.49 -11.17 -3.04
CA THR A 158 19.69 -10.65 -1.94
C THR A 158 19.29 -11.79 -1.00
N GLY A 159 19.72 -11.72 0.26
CA GLY A 159 19.48 -12.73 1.29
C GLY A 159 20.67 -12.83 2.25
N THR A 160 20.50 -13.44 3.42
CA THR A 160 21.61 -13.79 4.30
C THR A 160 21.69 -15.31 4.45
N TYR A 161 22.86 -15.90 4.22
CA TYR A 161 23.10 -17.31 4.50
C TYR A 161 22.93 -17.57 6.01
N THR A 162 21.96 -18.38 6.43
CA THR A 162 21.60 -18.59 7.85
C THR A 162 22.24 -19.83 8.50
N GLY A 163 23.25 -20.42 7.85
CA GLY A 163 23.96 -21.60 8.38
C GLY A 163 25.16 -21.25 9.28
N GLY A 164 24.94 -21.13 10.60
CA GLY A 164 25.95 -21.39 11.64
C GLY A 164 26.68 -20.19 12.28
N ASP A 165 26.35 -19.96 13.57
CA ASP A 165 27.07 -19.27 14.66
C ASP A 165 27.47 -17.77 14.58
N SER A 166 26.75 -17.00 15.40
CA SER A 166 27.00 -15.71 16.05
C SER A 166 28.43 -15.12 16.03
N ALA A 167 28.56 -13.85 15.64
CA ALA A 167 29.02 -12.73 16.50
C ALA A 167 29.26 -11.41 15.74
N ASN A 168 28.38 -10.44 15.98
CA ASN A 168 28.61 -9.01 16.22
C ASN A 168 29.94 -8.36 15.77
N SER A 169 29.89 -7.30 14.93
CA SER A 169 30.10 -5.89 15.33
C SER A 169 30.63 -4.98 14.20
N ASN A 170 29.91 -3.88 14.04
CA ASN A 170 30.32 -2.49 13.75
C ASN A 170 30.71 -1.98 12.35
N SER A 171 29.85 -1.01 11.97
CA SER A 171 30.09 0.35 11.45
C SER A 171 30.68 0.51 10.05
N ASP A 172 29.90 1.15 9.17
CA ASP A 172 30.22 2.53 8.83
C ASP A 172 28.99 3.31 8.35
N THR A 173 29.08 4.62 8.55
CA THR A 173 28.09 5.69 8.41
C THR A 173 27.47 5.72 7.00
N ILE A 174 26.14 5.86 6.90
CA ILE A 174 25.48 6.19 5.64
C ILE A 174 24.88 7.60 5.73
N THR A 175 25.39 8.43 4.84
CA THR A 175 24.89 9.73 4.40
C THR A 175 23.43 9.61 3.95
N VAL A 176 22.58 10.57 4.34
CA VAL A 176 21.20 10.66 3.84
C VAL A 176 21.24 11.02 2.35
N GLU A 177 21.10 10.01 1.49
CA GLU A 177 20.76 10.19 0.08
C GLU A 177 19.27 10.54 -0.03
N ALA A 178 18.95 11.54 -0.85
CA ALA A 178 17.58 11.89 -1.16
C ALA A 178 16.88 10.68 -1.81
N THR A 179 15.72 10.29 -1.27
CA THR A 179 14.89 9.21 -1.78
C THR A 179 14.36 9.57 -3.16
N ASN A 180 15.07 9.14 -4.21
CA ASN A 180 14.62 9.29 -5.59
C ASN A 180 13.88 8.03 -6.00
N TYR A 181 12.59 7.96 -5.64
CA TYR A 181 11.69 7.09 -6.36
C TYR A 181 11.64 7.51 -7.83
N GLN A 182 11.71 6.53 -8.72
CA GLN A 182 11.56 6.76 -10.15
C GLN A 182 10.21 6.21 -10.60
N VAL A 183 9.46 7.03 -11.33
CA VAL A 183 8.28 6.57 -12.07
C VAL A 183 8.74 5.53 -13.07
N VAL A 184 8.03 4.40 -13.15
CA VAL A 184 8.37 3.32 -14.08
C VAL A 184 8.29 3.81 -15.51
N ALA A 185 9.42 3.84 -16.21
CA ALA A 185 9.40 4.08 -17.64
C ALA A 185 8.57 2.99 -18.33
N ASN A 186 7.55 3.40 -19.10
CA ASN A 186 6.53 2.55 -19.76
C ASN A 186 5.36 2.04 -18.88
N SER A 187 5.09 2.63 -17.70
CA SER A 187 3.77 2.44 -17.05
C SER A 187 2.63 3.10 -17.83
N GLU A 188 2.95 4.07 -18.70
CA GLU A 188 2.01 4.70 -19.64
C GLU A 188 1.62 3.75 -20.79
N LYS A 189 0.46 3.11 -20.67
CA LYS A 189 -0.07 2.18 -21.67
C LYS A 189 -0.98 2.83 -22.71
N THR A 190 -0.39 3.42 -23.74
CA THR A 190 -1.16 4.08 -24.81
C THR A 190 -1.91 3.09 -25.73
N GLY A 191 -3.23 3.24 -25.86
CA GLY A 191 -4.01 2.85 -27.06
C GLY A 191 -4.85 1.56 -27.01
N ASP A 192 -5.97 1.60 -27.75
CA ASP A 192 -7.13 0.68 -27.86
C ASP A 192 -6.96 -0.77 -27.36
N VAL A 193 -7.27 -0.97 -26.08
CA VAL A 193 -7.38 -2.30 -25.45
C VAL A 193 -8.80 -2.83 -25.65
N PHE A 194 -9.05 -3.51 -26.78
CA PHE A 194 -10.23 -4.39 -26.90
C PHE A 194 -9.82 -5.86 -26.78
N PHE A 195 -10.01 -6.34 -25.55
CA PHE A 195 -10.10 -7.73 -25.05
C PHE A 195 -8.87 -8.65 -25.05
N GLY A 196 -7.64 -8.12 -25.00
CA GLY A 196 -6.44 -8.87 -24.60
C GLY A 196 -6.46 -9.31 -23.12
N ARG A 197 -7.63 -9.65 -22.57
CA ARG A 197 -7.84 -10.07 -21.18
C ARG A 197 -7.34 -11.50 -21.04
N ARG A 198 -6.61 -11.76 -19.97
CA ARG A 198 -6.18 -13.11 -19.61
C ARG A 198 -6.60 -13.37 -18.18
N TYR A 199 -7.17 -14.54 -17.93
CA TYR A 199 -7.55 -14.96 -16.60
C TYR A 199 -7.39 -16.46 -16.45
N ARG A 200 -7.24 -16.88 -15.20
CA ARG A 200 -7.24 -18.26 -14.79
C ARG A 200 -7.88 -18.38 -13.42
N ILE A 201 -8.89 -19.23 -13.29
CA ILE A 201 -9.54 -19.52 -12.02
C ILE A 201 -9.43 -21.02 -11.78
N THR A 202 -8.78 -21.38 -10.67
CA THR A 202 -8.61 -22.79 -10.28
C THR A 202 -9.15 -23.03 -8.88
N VAL A 203 -9.89 -24.12 -8.72
CA VAL A 203 -10.37 -24.62 -7.43
C VAL A 203 -9.66 -25.92 -7.10
N SER A 204 -8.93 -25.97 -5.98
CA SER A 204 -8.18 -27.16 -5.58
C SER A 204 -8.75 -27.87 -4.36
N ASP A 205 -8.54 -29.18 -4.30
CA ASP A 205 -8.89 -30.05 -3.17
C ASP A 205 -7.75 -30.19 -2.14
N ASP A 206 -8.00 -30.96 -1.06
CA ASP A 206 -7.01 -31.26 -0.01
C ASP A 206 -5.75 -32.01 -0.52
N ASN A 207 -5.83 -32.65 -1.69
CA ASN A 207 -4.72 -33.40 -2.27
C ASN A 207 -3.93 -32.58 -3.29
N GLY A 208 -4.29 -31.31 -3.51
CA GLY A 208 -3.67 -30.43 -4.50
C GLY A 208 -4.15 -30.67 -5.93
N ASN A 209 -5.20 -31.48 -6.15
CA ASN A 209 -5.82 -31.59 -7.46
C ASN A 209 -6.61 -30.32 -7.75
N ALA A 210 -6.18 -29.57 -8.76
CA ALA A 210 -6.83 -28.33 -9.16
C ALA A 210 -7.75 -28.56 -10.36
N LEU A 211 -9.00 -28.10 -10.24
CA LEU A 211 -9.94 -27.97 -11.35
C LEU A 211 -9.84 -26.55 -11.91
N ASP A 212 -9.58 -26.46 -13.21
CA ASP A 212 -9.61 -25.20 -13.95
C ASP A 212 -11.04 -24.93 -14.46
N VAL A 213 -11.58 -23.76 -14.11
CA VAL A 213 -12.94 -23.33 -14.51
C VAL A 213 -12.91 -22.16 -15.50
N SER A 214 -11.74 -21.83 -16.05
CA SER A 214 -11.54 -20.63 -16.85
C SER A 214 -12.31 -20.63 -18.18
N ASP A 215 -12.65 -21.79 -18.72
CA ASP A 215 -13.45 -21.88 -19.95
C ASP A 215 -14.93 -21.48 -19.75
N LEU A 216 -15.36 -21.35 -18.49
CA LEU A 216 -16.72 -20.96 -18.14
C LEU A 216 -16.85 -19.44 -18.01
N HIS A 217 -18.11 -18.99 -17.96
CA HIS A 217 -18.39 -17.62 -17.56
C HIS A 217 -18.20 -17.53 -16.05
N CYS A 218 -17.33 -16.61 -15.63
CA CYS A 218 -17.04 -16.36 -14.24
C CYS A 218 -17.09 -14.86 -13.98
N THR A 219 -17.61 -14.50 -12.81
CA THR A 219 -17.44 -13.16 -12.25
C THR A 219 -16.64 -13.27 -10.96
N PHE A 220 -15.87 -12.23 -10.64
CA PHE A 220 -15.16 -12.15 -9.38
C PHE A 220 -15.18 -10.73 -8.82
N ASN A 221 -15.30 -10.66 -7.51
CA ASN A 221 -15.13 -9.47 -6.70
C ASN A 221 -14.17 -9.80 -5.55
N ILE A 222 -12.97 -9.24 -5.58
CA ILE A 222 -11.91 -9.51 -4.60
C ILE A 222 -11.58 -8.23 -3.88
N VAL A 223 -11.69 -8.21 -2.55
CA VAL A 223 -11.37 -7.06 -1.70
C VAL A 223 -10.11 -7.36 -0.89
N LYS A 224 -9.09 -6.52 -1.08
CA LYS A 224 -7.82 -6.56 -0.36
C LYS A 224 -7.58 -5.28 0.41
N THR A 225 -7.04 -5.38 1.62
CA THR A 225 -6.93 -4.22 2.50
C THR A 225 -5.72 -4.34 3.45
N ILE A 226 -5.10 -3.21 3.81
CA ILE A 226 -3.95 -3.21 4.75
C ILE A 226 -4.37 -3.20 6.23
N GLN A 227 -5.65 -3.37 6.50
CA GLN A 227 -6.17 -3.61 7.84
C GLN A 227 -5.93 -5.08 8.18
N MET A 228 -5.81 -5.39 9.47
CA MET A 228 -5.56 -6.76 9.93
C MET A 228 -6.85 -7.60 9.93
N GLU A 229 -7.44 -7.72 8.75
CA GLU A 229 -8.66 -8.47 8.43
C GLU A 229 -8.36 -9.43 7.27
N PRO A 230 -9.06 -10.58 7.19
CA PRO A 230 -8.89 -11.48 6.05
C PRO A 230 -9.31 -10.79 4.75
N ASN A 231 -8.48 -10.87 3.71
CA ASN A 231 -8.90 -10.45 2.38
C ASN A 231 -9.94 -11.44 1.87
N SER A 232 -10.95 -10.96 1.16
CA SER A 232 -12.08 -11.78 0.73
C SER A 232 -12.21 -11.82 -0.78
N SER A 233 -12.75 -12.92 -1.27
CA SER A 233 -13.21 -13.03 -2.65
C SER A 233 -14.60 -13.65 -2.72
N GLU A 234 -15.39 -13.13 -3.65
CA GLU A 234 -16.64 -13.70 -4.09
C GLU A 234 -16.50 -14.01 -5.59
N ILE A 235 -16.61 -15.29 -5.95
CA ILE A 235 -16.40 -15.77 -7.31
C ILE A 235 -17.62 -16.55 -7.74
N THR A 236 -18.33 -16.09 -8.76
CA THR A 236 -19.51 -16.78 -9.28
C THR A 236 -19.17 -17.48 -10.59
N ILE A 237 -19.41 -18.79 -10.66
CA ILE A 237 -19.17 -19.61 -11.84
C ILE A 237 -20.51 -20.04 -12.40
N TYR A 238 -20.73 -19.74 -13.68
CA TYR A 238 -22.00 -20.00 -14.36
C TYR A 238 -21.99 -21.32 -15.12
N ASN A 239 -23.13 -22.02 -15.06
CA ASN A 239 -23.44 -23.20 -15.85
C ASN A 239 -22.45 -24.36 -15.70
N LEU A 240 -21.90 -24.53 -14.50
CA LEU A 240 -21.16 -25.74 -14.13
C LEU A 240 -22.02 -26.98 -14.31
N ASN A 241 -21.39 -28.08 -14.74
CA ASN A 241 -22.07 -29.36 -14.74
C ASN A 241 -22.30 -29.83 -13.28
N VAL A 242 -23.39 -30.55 -13.05
CA VAL A 242 -23.83 -30.95 -11.68
C VAL A 242 -22.79 -31.80 -10.95
N GLN A 243 -22.01 -32.63 -11.66
CA GLN A 243 -21.00 -33.50 -11.04
C GLN A 243 -19.82 -32.69 -10.52
N THR A 244 -19.29 -31.78 -11.34
CA THR A 244 -18.20 -30.86 -11.02
C THR A 244 -18.63 -29.87 -9.94
N GLU A 245 -19.84 -29.34 -10.04
CA GLU A 245 -20.41 -28.47 -9.00
C GLU A 245 -20.47 -29.17 -7.65
N ASN A 246 -21.01 -30.39 -7.58
CA ASN A 246 -21.03 -31.18 -6.35
C ASN A 246 -19.61 -31.49 -5.85
N ALA A 247 -18.65 -31.76 -6.74
CA ALA A 247 -17.26 -31.99 -6.36
C ALA A 247 -16.65 -30.75 -5.70
N ILE A 248 -16.81 -29.56 -6.30
CA ILE A 248 -16.36 -28.29 -5.70
C ILE A 248 -17.00 -28.08 -4.32
N MET A 249 -18.31 -28.30 -4.19
CA MET A 249 -19.01 -28.11 -2.92
C MET A 249 -18.55 -29.10 -1.82
N MET A 250 -18.17 -30.33 -2.19
CA MET A 250 -17.81 -31.38 -1.23
C MET A 250 -16.32 -31.43 -0.90
N THR A 251 -15.45 -31.15 -1.87
CA THR A 251 -14.00 -31.34 -1.75
C THR A 251 -13.18 -30.10 -2.06
N GLY A 252 -13.79 -29.03 -2.58
CA GLY A 252 -13.11 -27.76 -2.84
C GLY A 252 -12.63 -27.12 -1.55
N LYS A 253 -11.36 -26.70 -1.52
CA LYS A 253 -10.70 -26.19 -0.32
C LYS A 253 -10.03 -24.86 -0.52
N ARG A 254 -9.48 -24.61 -1.71
CA ARG A 254 -8.76 -23.38 -2.01
C ARG A 254 -9.12 -22.91 -3.41
N VAL A 255 -9.15 -21.61 -3.60
CA VAL A 255 -9.38 -20.98 -4.90
C VAL A 255 -8.28 -19.99 -5.19
N THR A 256 -7.79 -20.02 -6.42
CA THR A 256 -6.74 -19.13 -6.92
C THR A 256 -7.26 -18.42 -8.16
N VAL A 257 -7.09 -17.11 -8.19
CA VAL A 257 -7.51 -16.23 -9.29
C VAL A 257 -6.29 -15.48 -9.82
N GLU A 258 -5.98 -15.72 -11.08
CA GLU A 258 -5.02 -14.94 -11.85
C GLU A 258 -5.81 -14.14 -12.90
N ALA A 259 -5.56 -12.85 -13.02
CA ALA A 259 -6.27 -12.01 -13.98
C ALA A 259 -5.42 -10.84 -14.46
N GLY A 260 -5.81 -10.27 -15.60
CA GLY A 260 -5.24 -9.06 -16.14
C GLY A 260 -5.29 -9.05 -17.66
N TYR A 261 -4.21 -8.57 -18.27
CA TYR A 261 -4.07 -8.42 -19.71
C TYR A 261 -2.83 -9.15 -20.23
N GLU A 262 -2.85 -9.53 -21.51
CA GLU A 262 -1.71 -10.16 -22.19
C GLU A 262 -0.42 -9.34 -22.04
N GLY A 263 0.72 -10.04 -22.02
CA GLY A 263 2.03 -9.45 -21.76
C GLY A 263 2.36 -9.42 -20.27
N THR A 264 2.89 -8.30 -19.78
CA THR A 264 3.40 -8.14 -18.40
C THR A 264 2.30 -7.86 -17.36
N GLN A 265 1.04 -7.75 -17.78
CA GLN A 265 -0.10 -7.38 -16.94
C GLN A 265 -1.00 -8.56 -16.57
N PHE A 266 -0.45 -9.78 -16.50
CA PHE A 266 -1.18 -10.96 -16.04
C PHE A 266 -0.47 -11.53 -14.80
N GLY A 267 -1.22 -11.84 -13.75
CA GLY A 267 -0.66 -12.38 -12.52
C GLY A 267 -1.71 -12.72 -11.49
N LEU A 268 -1.23 -13.23 -10.35
CA LEU A 268 -2.05 -13.57 -9.20
C LEU A 268 -2.72 -12.33 -8.60
N ILE A 269 -4.04 -12.38 -8.45
CA ILE A 269 -4.81 -11.33 -7.75
C ILE A 269 -5.49 -11.83 -6.49
N PHE A 270 -5.67 -13.15 -6.31
CA PHE A 270 -6.19 -13.74 -5.09
C PHE A 270 -5.79 -15.20 -4.94
N ASP A 271 -5.46 -15.60 -3.71
CA ASP A 271 -5.25 -16.98 -3.34
C ASP A 271 -5.75 -17.23 -1.91
N GLY A 272 -6.79 -18.04 -1.73
CA GLY A 272 -7.45 -18.17 -0.43
C GLY A 272 -8.25 -19.46 -0.22
N ASP A 273 -8.52 -19.75 1.05
CA ASP A 273 -9.29 -20.93 1.48
C ASP A 273 -10.80 -20.68 1.25
N ILE A 274 -11.49 -21.68 0.71
CA ILE A 274 -12.93 -21.63 0.47
C ILE A 274 -13.66 -21.71 1.81
N LEU A 275 -14.41 -20.67 2.14
CA LEU A 275 -15.25 -20.59 3.33
C LEU A 275 -16.62 -21.22 3.06
N GLN A 276 -17.23 -20.88 1.93
CA GLN A 276 -18.59 -21.29 1.60
C GLN A 276 -18.79 -21.39 0.10
N THR A 277 -19.63 -22.33 -0.31
CA THR A 277 -20.17 -22.41 -1.67
C THR A 277 -21.69 -22.29 -1.62
N ILE A 278 -22.27 -21.50 -2.52
CA ILE A 278 -23.70 -21.22 -2.60
C ILE A 278 -24.16 -21.54 -4.02
N ARG A 279 -25.11 -22.47 -4.13
CA ARG A 279 -25.76 -22.78 -5.40
C ARG A 279 -26.98 -21.89 -5.57
N GLU A 280 -27.05 -21.24 -6.72
CA GLU A 280 -28.20 -20.44 -7.12
C GLU A 280 -28.69 -20.81 -8.52
N ARG A 281 -29.94 -20.46 -8.79
CA ARG A 281 -30.57 -20.61 -10.09
C ARG A 281 -31.23 -19.28 -10.42
N GLU A 282 -30.61 -18.49 -11.28
CA GLU A 282 -31.06 -17.15 -11.65
C GLU A 282 -32.35 -17.22 -12.49
N ASP A 283 -32.46 -18.21 -13.38
CA ASP A 283 -33.66 -18.46 -14.19
C ASP A 283 -33.88 -19.97 -14.44
N GLY A 284 -34.88 -20.33 -15.26
CA GLY A 284 -35.19 -21.75 -15.53
C GLY A 284 -34.03 -22.56 -16.14
N THR A 285 -33.04 -21.89 -16.71
CA THR A 285 -31.92 -22.46 -17.49
C THR A 285 -30.53 -22.13 -16.93
N THR A 286 -30.35 -21.00 -16.27
CA THR A 286 -29.07 -20.48 -15.79
C THR A 286 -28.86 -20.87 -14.32
N CYS A 287 -27.84 -21.71 -14.09
CA CYS A 287 -27.39 -22.06 -12.75
C CYS A 287 -26.06 -21.37 -12.46
N SER A 288 -25.84 -20.96 -11.22
CA SER A 288 -24.58 -20.35 -10.78
C SER A 288 -24.13 -20.98 -9.46
N LEU A 289 -22.80 -21.08 -9.30
CA LEU A 289 -22.16 -21.47 -8.05
C LEU A 289 -21.27 -20.31 -7.59
N THR A 290 -21.64 -19.69 -6.47
CA THR A 290 -20.83 -18.64 -5.84
C THR A 290 -19.92 -19.27 -4.78
N ILE A 291 -18.62 -18.98 -4.90
CA ILE A 291 -17.57 -19.39 -3.98
C ILE A 291 -17.16 -18.15 -3.19
N ILE A 292 -17.32 -18.21 -1.87
CA ILE A 292 -16.80 -17.22 -0.93
C ILE A 292 -15.52 -17.79 -0.33
N ALA A 293 -14.41 -17.10 -0.51
CA ALA A 293 -13.11 -17.51 0.00
C ALA A 293 -12.40 -16.39 0.76
N LEU A 294 -11.59 -16.77 1.74
CA LEU A 294 -10.81 -15.86 2.56
C LEU A 294 -9.32 -16.19 2.43
N ASP A 295 -8.52 -15.17 2.17
CA ASP A 295 -7.06 -15.24 2.25
C ASP A 295 -6.64 -14.98 3.71
N SER A 296 -5.71 -15.81 4.18
CA SER A 296 -5.01 -15.63 5.47
C SER A 296 -5.89 -15.63 6.72
N ASP A 297 -7.16 -16.07 6.64
CA ASP A 297 -8.07 -16.18 7.79
C ASP A 297 -7.50 -17.08 8.89
N ARG A 298 -6.88 -18.21 8.52
CA ARG A 298 -6.23 -19.11 9.48
C ARG A 298 -5.12 -18.42 10.28
N ALA A 299 -4.25 -17.67 9.58
CA ALA A 299 -3.14 -16.95 10.18
C ALA A 299 -3.64 -15.84 11.15
N ILE A 300 -4.74 -15.17 10.79
CA ILE A 300 -5.31 -14.09 11.60
C ILE A 300 -6.13 -14.62 12.77
N ASN A 301 -6.94 -15.67 12.57
CA ASN A 301 -7.99 -16.06 13.51
C ASN A 301 -7.73 -17.34 14.31
N PHE A 302 -6.90 -18.25 13.82
CA PHE A 302 -6.79 -19.59 14.40
C PHE A 302 -5.39 -19.99 14.83
N GLU A 303 -4.36 -19.25 14.40
CA GLU A 303 -2.97 -19.62 14.66
C GLU A 303 -2.56 -19.41 16.13
N ILE A 304 -1.92 -20.42 16.72
CA ILE A 304 -1.49 -20.45 18.12
C ILE A 304 0.01 -20.72 18.19
N VAL A 305 0.71 -19.94 19.01
CA VAL A 305 2.15 -20.06 19.23
C VAL A 305 2.48 -20.38 20.68
N ASN A 306 3.56 -21.15 20.92
CA ASN A 306 4.01 -21.54 22.25
C ASN A 306 5.55 -21.60 22.37
N PHE A 307 6.21 -20.45 22.55
CA PHE A 307 7.66 -20.43 22.70
C PHE A 307 8.14 -19.41 23.73
N SER A 308 9.39 -19.58 24.17
CA SER A 308 10.05 -18.63 25.07
C SER A 308 11.26 -18.05 24.37
N ILE A 309 11.48 -16.75 24.53
CA ILE A 309 12.67 -16.06 24.03
C ILE A 309 13.54 -15.62 25.21
N ALA A 310 14.86 -15.67 25.02
CA ALA A 310 15.81 -15.16 26.00
C ALA A 310 15.85 -13.62 26.00
N ARG A 311 16.45 -13.04 27.05
CA ARG A 311 16.79 -11.61 27.08
C ARG A 311 17.71 -11.25 25.90
N GLY A 312 17.65 -10.01 25.43
CA GLY A 312 18.49 -9.52 24.33
C GLY A 312 17.95 -9.79 22.93
N GLN A 313 16.79 -10.44 22.80
CA GLN A 313 16.10 -10.61 21.52
C GLN A 313 15.36 -9.34 21.09
N THR A 314 15.18 -9.14 19.79
CA THR A 314 14.44 -7.99 19.22
C THR A 314 12.99 -8.33 18.95
N ALA A 315 12.15 -7.32 18.71
CA ALA A 315 10.77 -7.55 18.27
C ALA A 315 10.72 -8.28 16.91
N ARG A 316 11.67 -8.00 16.00
CA ARG A 316 11.84 -8.72 14.73
C ARG A 316 11.98 -10.23 14.97
N SER A 317 12.86 -10.63 15.88
CA SER A 317 13.07 -12.04 16.24
C SER A 317 11.79 -12.69 16.75
N ILE A 318 10.95 -11.98 17.53
CA ILE A 318 9.66 -12.53 17.96
C ILE A 318 8.75 -12.80 16.77
N ILE A 319 8.65 -11.86 15.82
CA ILE A 319 7.84 -12.03 14.62
C ILE A 319 8.35 -13.21 13.79
N ASP A 320 9.68 -13.35 13.62
CA ASP A 320 10.28 -14.49 12.93
C ASP A 320 9.96 -15.82 13.62
N HIS A 321 10.00 -15.85 14.96
CA HIS A 321 9.61 -17.04 15.72
C HIS A 321 8.12 -17.34 15.59
N ILE A 322 7.24 -16.33 15.61
CA ILE A 322 5.80 -16.50 15.40
C ILE A 322 5.55 -17.12 14.01
N ALA A 323 6.15 -16.54 12.97
CA ALA A 323 6.01 -16.99 11.60
C ALA A 323 6.50 -18.43 11.38
N ASN A 324 7.63 -18.81 12.00
CA ASN A 324 8.23 -20.13 11.82
C ASN A 324 7.71 -21.22 12.77
N LYS A 325 7.25 -20.85 13.97
CA LYS A 325 6.74 -21.80 15.00
C LYS A 325 5.22 -21.93 14.99
N ALA A 326 4.53 -21.17 14.15
CA ALA A 326 3.14 -21.41 13.83
C ALA A 326 2.92 -22.86 13.36
N SER A 327 1.77 -23.42 13.70
CA SER A 327 1.32 -24.74 13.27
C SER A 327 1.32 -24.86 11.74
N ASN A 328 1.02 -23.76 11.05
CA ASN A 328 1.27 -23.58 9.63
C ASN A 328 2.21 -22.38 9.46
N PRO A 329 3.46 -22.58 9.02
CA PRO A 329 4.40 -21.49 8.85
C PRO A 329 3.85 -20.39 7.93
N ILE A 330 3.96 -19.14 8.35
CA ILE A 330 3.46 -17.98 7.62
C ILE A 330 4.66 -17.28 6.97
N PRO A 331 4.76 -17.22 5.63
CA PRO A 331 5.80 -16.46 4.97
C PRO A 331 5.75 -14.99 5.37
N LEU A 332 6.92 -14.37 5.54
CA LEU A 332 7.03 -12.94 5.83
C LEU A 332 7.16 -12.16 4.53
N GLY A 333 6.37 -11.10 4.40
CA GLY A 333 6.46 -10.12 3.32
C GLY A 333 7.33 -8.92 3.71
N SER A 334 6.79 -7.72 3.52
CA SER A 334 7.44 -6.45 3.90
C SER A 334 7.45 -6.29 5.41
N ILE A 335 8.64 -6.25 6.01
CA ILE A 335 8.82 -6.08 7.47
C ILE A 335 9.69 -4.87 7.77
N SER A 336 9.14 -3.95 8.56
CA SER A 336 9.73 -2.67 8.95
C SER A 336 11.03 -2.83 9.75
N ASP A 337 11.97 -1.92 9.48
CA ASP A 337 13.26 -1.85 10.15
C ASP A 337 13.16 -1.35 11.60
N LYS A 338 12.06 -0.66 11.95
CA LYS A 338 11.76 -0.26 13.35
C LYS A 338 11.82 -1.44 14.33
N LEU A 339 11.58 -2.67 13.86
CA LEU A 339 11.60 -3.89 14.69
C LEU A 339 13.00 -4.42 15.03
N LYS A 340 14.05 -3.94 14.36
CA LYS A 340 15.44 -4.43 14.53
C LYS A 340 16.16 -3.78 15.72
N GLY A 341 15.70 -2.62 16.21
CA GLY A 341 16.47 -1.78 17.14
C GLY A 341 16.40 -2.15 18.62
N GLN A 342 15.21 -2.21 19.21
CA GLN A 342 15.08 -2.40 20.66
C GLN A 342 15.10 -3.87 21.05
N THR A 343 16.01 -4.22 21.96
CA THR A 343 16.09 -5.56 22.56
C THR A 343 15.32 -5.63 23.88
N PHE A 344 14.66 -6.75 24.12
CA PHE A 344 14.00 -6.99 25.40
C PHE A 344 15.03 -7.19 26.53
N THR A 345 14.94 -6.39 27.59
CA THR A 345 15.84 -6.47 28.76
C THR A 345 15.63 -7.73 29.60
N ARG A 346 14.52 -8.44 29.38
CA ARG A 346 14.16 -9.71 30.03
C ARG A 346 13.66 -10.71 29.00
N GLY A 347 13.77 -12.00 29.31
CA GLY A 347 13.12 -13.03 28.50
C GLY A 347 11.60 -12.86 28.52
N LYS A 348 10.93 -13.31 27.45
CA LYS A 348 9.47 -13.24 27.29
C LYS A 348 8.94 -14.62 26.92
N VAL A 349 7.81 -15.00 27.50
CA VAL A 349 7.06 -16.19 27.09
C VAL A 349 5.93 -15.74 26.19
N VAL A 350 5.80 -16.39 25.04
CA VAL A 350 4.77 -16.13 24.03
C VAL A 350 3.90 -17.38 23.96
N PHE A 351 2.67 -17.27 24.46
CA PHE A 351 1.68 -18.34 24.47
C PHE A 351 0.29 -17.80 24.15
N GLY A 352 -0.38 -18.39 23.16
CA GLY A 352 -1.73 -18.00 22.75
C GLY A 352 -1.82 -17.63 21.28
N LYS A 353 -2.82 -16.83 20.92
CA LYS A 353 -3.11 -16.45 19.53
C LYS A 353 -1.99 -15.61 18.94
N ALA A 354 -1.44 -16.02 17.80
CA ALA A 354 -0.33 -15.35 17.14
C ALA A 354 -0.64 -13.88 16.81
N SER A 355 -1.85 -13.61 16.31
CA SER A 355 -2.31 -12.28 15.93
C SER A 355 -2.25 -11.28 17.08
N ASP A 356 -2.49 -11.70 18.32
CA ASP A 356 -2.54 -10.80 19.48
C ASP A 356 -1.14 -10.25 19.78
N TYR A 357 -0.12 -11.12 19.67
CA TYR A 357 1.28 -10.72 19.82
C TYR A 357 1.76 -9.87 18.66
N ILE A 358 1.38 -10.20 17.43
CA ILE A 358 1.67 -9.39 16.24
C ILE A 358 1.08 -7.99 16.40
N ARG A 359 -0.21 -7.87 16.76
CA ARG A 359 -0.89 -6.59 17.03
C ARG A 359 -0.24 -5.80 18.16
N GLN A 360 0.14 -6.47 19.25
CA GLN A 360 0.81 -5.83 20.37
C GLN A 360 2.17 -5.25 19.93
N ILE A 361 2.95 -6.00 19.15
CA ILE A 361 4.23 -5.54 18.62
C ILE A 361 3.99 -4.39 17.64
N ALA A 362 3.08 -4.55 16.69
CA ALA A 362 2.76 -3.52 15.71
C ALA A 362 2.36 -2.20 16.38
N LYS A 363 1.46 -2.26 17.38
CA LYS A 363 1.07 -1.09 18.18
C LYS A 363 2.23 -0.47 18.97
N SER A 364 3.15 -1.29 19.50
CA SER A 364 4.29 -0.78 20.29
C SER A 364 5.33 -0.06 19.44
N TYR A 365 5.41 -0.40 18.15
CA TYR A 365 6.38 0.14 17.20
C TYR A 365 5.76 1.06 16.16
N ASP A 366 4.47 1.40 16.31
CA ASP A 366 3.69 2.22 15.38
C ASP A 366 3.73 1.68 13.92
N LEU A 367 3.37 0.40 13.80
CA LEU A 367 3.35 -0.33 12.54
C LEU A 367 1.93 -0.76 12.19
N HIS A 368 1.65 -0.80 10.89
CA HIS A 368 0.48 -1.43 10.33
C HIS A 368 0.82 -2.88 10.01
N CYS A 369 -0.06 -3.80 10.42
CA CYS A 369 0.09 -5.23 10.16
C CYS A 369 -1.09 -5.72 9.34
N TYR A 370 -0.81 -6.46 8.28
CA TYR A 370 -1.81 -6.99 7.37
C TYR A 370 -1.31 -8.25 6.68
N MET A 371 -2.25 -8.95 6.04
CA MET A 371 -1.97 -10.13 5.25
C MET A 371 -2.20 -9.83 3.78
N ASP A 372 -1.38 -10.38 2.90
CA ASP A 372 -1.59 -10.33 1.45
C ASP A 372 -1.05 -11.61 0.80
N ASP A 373 -1.93 -12.37 0.15
CA ASP A 373 -1.60 -13.63 -0.55
C ASP A 373 -0.81 -14.61 0.33
N GLY A 374 -1.29 -14.83 1.56
CA GLY A 374 -0.65 -15.72 2.53
C GLY A 374 0.60 -15.14 3.23
N THR A 375 1.03 -13.93 2.91
CA THR A 375 2.22 -13.31 3.53
C THR A 375 1.86 -12.34 4.65
N LEU A 376 2.63 -12.37 5.74
CA LEU A 376 2.50 -11.42 6.85
C LEU A 376 3.36 -10.18 6.60
N ASN A 377 2.73 -9.00 6.58
CA ASN A 377 3.38 -7.72 6.37
C ASN A 377 3.27 -6.86 7.63
N LEU A 378 4.38 -6.23 8.04
CA LEU A 378 4.44 -5.27 9.14
C LEU A 378 5.18 -4.03 8.64
N ILE A 379 4.45 -3.00 8.24
CA ILE A 379 5.00 -1.82 7.58
C ILE A 379 4.85 -0.59 8.46
N SER A 380 5.74 0.38 8.31
CA SER A 380 5.48 1.72 8.81
C SER A 380 4.97 2.62 7.69
N MET A 381 4.04 3.52 8.01
CA MET A 381 3.52 4.49 7.03
C MET A 381 4.54 5.58 6.70
N ASP A 382 5.50 5.81 7.60
CA ASP A 382 6.62 6.72 7.36
C ASP A 382 7.71 6.05 6.50
N GLU A 383 7.72 4.72 6.46
CA GLU A 383 8.68 3.97 5.68
C GLU A 383 8.20 3.84 4.25
N LEU A 384 9.11 4.21 3.36
CA LEU A 384 8.94 4.20 1.94
C LEU A 384 8.98 2.73 1.44
N PRO A 385 7.90 2.24 0.79
CA PRO A 385 7.81 0.84 0.38
C PRO A 385 8.81 0.52 -0.73
N GLU A 386 9.39 -0.67 -0.69
CA GLU A 386 10.29 -1.13 -1.75
C GLU A 386 9.52 -1.31 -3.07
N GLY A 387 10.12 -0.88 -4.18
CA GLY A 387 9.57 -1.06 -5.51
C GLY A 387 9.38 0.25 -6.27
N GLU A 388 8.43 0.19 -7.20
CA GLU A 388 8.25 1.15 -8.28
C GLU A 388 6.96 1.99 -8.10
N ILE A 389 6.96 3.24 -8.59
CA ILE A 389 5.76 4.09 -8.59
C ILE A 389 5.02 3.92 -9.93
N PHE A 390 3.75 3.50 -9.88
CA PHE A 390 2.93 3.32 -11.07
C PHE A 390 2.24 4.61 -11.51
N GLU A 391 2.51 5.06 -12.74
CA GLU A 391 1.82 6.20 -13.36
C GLU A 391 0.38 5.84 -13.75
N LEU A 392 -0.59 6.57 -13.19
CA LEU A 392 -2.01 6.43 -13.53
C LEU A 392 -2.54 7.71 -14.18
N SER A 393 -2.76 7.64 -15.48
CA SER A 393 -3.32 8.69 -16.34
C SER A 393 -4.39 8.08 -17.26
N PRO A 394 -5.24 8.90 -17.93
CA PRO A 394 -6.23 8.39 -18.86
C PRO A 394 -5.60 7.54 -19.99
N THR A 395 -4.36 7.83 -20.34
CA THR A 395 -3.57 7.09 -21.31
C THR A 395 -2.84 5.88 -20.74
N SER A 396 -2.78 5.69 -19.42
CA SER A 396 -2.13 4.51 -18.80
C SER A 396 -3.10 3.49 -18.22
N GLY A 397 -4.40 3.80 -18.27
CA GLY A 397 -5.46 2.91 -17.81
C GLY A 397 -6.28 3.47 -16.66
N LEU A 398 -6.15 4.76 -16.31
CA LEU A 398 -7.07 5.41 -15.39
C LEU A 398 -8.47 5.47 -15.99
N ILE A 399 -9.47 5.01 -15.25
CA ILE A 399 -10.87 4.99 -15.67
C ILE A 399 -11.63 6.05 -14.86
N GLY A 400 -12.31 6.94 -15.58
CA GLY A 400 -13.07 8.02 -14.96
C GLY A 400 -12.18 9.07 -14.29
N THR A 401 -12.71 9.69 -13.23
CA THR A 401 -12.07 10.79 -12.51
C THR A 401 -11.92 10.39 -11.04
N PRO A 402 -10.69 10.25 -10.53
CA PRO A 402 -10.44 10.02 -9.11
C PRO A 402 -11.13 11.06 -8.23
N THR A 403 -11.57 10.65 -7.05
CA THR A 403 -12.18 11.54 -6.06
C THR A 403 -11.31 11.58 -4.81
N GLN A 404 -11.08 12.77 -4.27
CA GLN A 404 -10.37 12.95 -3.01
C GLN A 404 -11.13 12.26 -1.86
N THR A 405 -10.39 11.59 -0.98
CA THR A 405 -10.90 10.99 0.25
C THR A 405 -10.41 11.80 1.46
N ASP A 406 -10.74 11.37 2.68
CA ASP A 406 -10.27 12.05 3.90
C ASP A 406 -8.75 11.99 4.06
N TYR A 407 -8.12 10.95 3.51
CA TYR A 407 -6.72 10.61 3.74
C TYR A 407 -5.88 10.55 2.46
N GLY A 408 -6.49 10.62 1.28
CA GLY A 408 -5.81 10.49 -0.01
C GLY A 408 -6.79 10.61 -1.18
N ILE A 409 -6.77 9.63 -2.09
CA ILE A 409 -7.68 9.57 -3.24
C ILE A 409 -8.28 8.18 -3.40
N SER A 410 -9.42 8.10 -4.06
CA SER A 410 -10.00 6.87 -4.56
C SER A 410 -10.32 6.99 -6.04
N GLY A 411 -10.17 5.90 -6.77
CA GLY A 411 -10.36 5.90 -8.21
C GLY A 411 -10.44 4.49 -8.77
N GLN A 412 -10.54 4.43 -10.09
CA GLN A 412 -10.66 3.19 -10.83
C GLN A 412 -9.60 3.17 -11.94
N CYS A 413 -9.01 2.01 -12.20
CA CYS A 413 -8.11 1.79 -13.32
C CYS A 413 -8.34 0.42 -13.96
N LEU A 414 -7.79 0.20 -15.16
CA LEU A 414 -7.78 -1.11 -15.80
C LEU A 414 -7.13 -2.15 -14.88
N LEU A 415 -7.66 -3.38 -14.88
CA LEU A 415 -7.17 -4.45 -14.02
C LEU A 415 -5.67 -4.68 -14.19
N ASN A 416 -4.89 -4.35 -13.15
CA ASN A 416 -3.45 -4.46 -13.15
C ASN A 416 -2.95 -5.20 -11.88
N PRO A 417 -2.54 -6.48 -11.98
CA PRO A 417 -2.11 -7.28 -10.84
C PRO A 417 -0.77 -6.82 -10.22
N GLN A 418 -0.07 -5.88 -10.85
CA GLN A 418 1.16 -5.29 -10.32
C GLN A 418 0.90 -4.21 -9.26
N ILE A 419 -0.30 -3.61 -9.27
CA ILE A 419 -0.71 -2.65 -8.23
C ILE A 419 -1.15 -3.48 -7.02
N LYS A 420 -0.31 -3.52 -5.99
CA LYS A 420 -0.54 -4.30 -4.76
C LYS A 420 -0.79 -3.39 -3.56
N LEU A 421 -1.22 -3.99 -2.45
CA LEU A 421 -1.26 -3.28 -1.18
C LEU A 421 0.13 -2.72 -0.84
N ASN A 422 0.16 -1.55 -0.21
CA ASN A 422 1.39 -0.82 0.12
C ASN A 422 2.26 -0.39 -1.08
N SER A 423 1.81 -0.58 -2.33
CA SER A 423 2.48 0.01 -3.50
C SER A 423 2.19 1.51 -3.62
N LEU A 424 3.01 2.21 -4.39
CA LEU A 424 2.84 3.63 -4.67
C LEU A 424 2.28 3.84 -6.07
N ILE A 425 1.33 4.75 -6.19
CA ILE A 425 0.79 5.23 -7.46
C ILE A 425 1.03 6.73 -7.57
N HIS A 426 1.26 7.22 -8.80
CA HIS A 426 1.29 8.64 -9.12
C HIS A 426 0.08 8.99 -9.96
N ILE A 427 -0.64 10.04 -9.56
CA ILE A 427 -1.77 10.62 -10.29
C ILE A 427 -1.58 12.14 -10.31
N ASP A 428 -1.68 12.74 -11.49
CA ASP A 428 -1.74 14.19 -11.62
C ASP A 428 -2.94 14.75 -10.85
N ASN A 429 -2.67 15.55 -9.82
CA ASN A 429 -3.67 16.18 -8.96
C ASN A 429 -4.73 16.97 -9.73
N SER A 430 -4.42 17.48 -10.93
CA SER A 430 -5.39 18.18 -11.78
C SER A 430 -6.53 17.27 -12.28
N LEU A 431 -6.30 15.95 -12.29
CA LEU A 431 -7.31 14.94 -12.63
C LEU A 431 -8.17 14.53 -11.43
N VAL A 432 -7.81 14.96 -10.20
CA VAL A 432 -8.52 14.56 -8.98
C VAL A 432 -9.67 15.53 -8.72
N ARG A 433 -10.89 14.99 -8.67
CA ARG A 433 -12.07 15.74 -8.23
C ARG A 433 -12.06 15.87 -6.72
N ALA A 434 -12.32 17.08 -6.22
CA ALA A 434 -12.50 17.31 -4.79
C ALA A 434 -13.63 16.44 -4.21
N LYS A 435 -13.50 16.05 -2.93
CA LYS A 435 -14.50 15.24 -2.23
C LYS A 435 -15.85 15.96 -2.23
N ARG A 436 -16.90 15.29 -2.73
CA ARG A 436 -18.26 15.81 -2.66
C ARG A 436 -18.78 15.64 -1.23
N VAL A 437 -19.22 16.73 -0.60
CA VAL A 437 -19.94 16.66 0.68
C VAL A 437 -21.31 16.03 0.43
N ASP A 438 -21.62 14.94 1.13
CA ASP A 438 -22.88 14.22 0.96
C ASP A 438 -24.03 15.00 1.65
N VAL A 439 -25.15 15.21 0.93
CA VAL A 439 -26.25 16.11 1.37
C VAL A 439 -27.58 15.35 1.58
N THR A 440 -27.59 14.01 1.50
CA THR A 440 -28.84 13.22 1.54
C THR A 440 -28.83 12.09 2.56
N GLY A 441 -29.64 12.23 3.61
CA GLY A 441 -30.00 11.16 4.55
C GLY A 441 -29.92 11.58 6.01
N SER A 442 -30.98 12.20 6.55
CA SER A 442 -31.20 12.44 7.99
C SER A 442 -29.95 12.81 8.79
N ASN A 443 -29.43 14.04 8.60
CA ASN A 443 -28.38 14.57 9.44
C ASN A 443 -28.93 14.90 10.83
N SER A 444 -28.97 13.91 11.72
CA SER A 444 -28.61 14.18 13.10
C SER A 444 -27.18 14.72 13.07
N MET A 445 -27.03 16.02 13.36
CA MET A 445 -25.75 16.62 13.72
C MET A 445 -25.03 15.69 14.71
N PRO A 446 -23.71 15.46 14.59
CA PRO A 446 -22.99 14.64 15.56
C PRO A 446 -23.19 15.21 16.97
N ALA A 447 -24.02 14.52 17.75
CA ALA A 447 -24.09 14.69 19.18
C ALA A 447 -22.78 14.12 19.74
N THR A 448 -21.94 15.01 20.26
CA THR A 448 -20.96 14.68 21.29
C THR A 448 -21.62 13.78 22.34
N THR A 449 -21.03 12.61 22.53
CA THR A 449 -21.15 11.72 23.70
C THR A 449 -22.13 12.20 24.76
N SER A 450 -23.30 11.55 24.77
CA SER A 450 -24.08 11.37 25.97
C SER A 450 -23.21 10.63 27.00
N THR A 451 -22.59 11.38 27.91
CA THR A 451 -22.58 10.94 29.30
C THR A 451 -23.99 11.16 29.82
N ASN A 452 -24.60 10.10 30.33
CA ASN A 452 -25.82 10.19 31.10
C ASN A 452 -25.63 11.18 32.25
N ASP A 453 -26.13 12.41 32.09
CA ASP A 453 -26.67 13.14 33.22
C ASP A 453 -27.91 13.92 32.78
N SER A 454 -29.00 13.61 33.46
CA SER A 454 -30.35 14.11 33.22
C SER A 454 -30.50 15.53 33.75
N ASN A 455 -31.06 16.43 32.91
CA ASN A 455 -31.53 17.82 33.15
C ASN A 455 -30.58 18.97 32.77
N ILE A 456 -30.47 19.37 31.49
CA ILE A 456 -30.33 20.79 31.05
C ILE A 456 -30.93 20.97 29.62
N PRO A 457 -31.71 22.02 29.29
CA PRO A 457 -32.41 22.17 28.00
C PRO A 457 -31.56 22.77 26.86
N SER A 458 -31.56 22.11 25.68
CA SER A 458 -31.44 22.62 24.28
C SER A 458 -30.58 23.88 24.00
N VAL A 459 -29.28 23.71 23.71
CA VAL A 459 -28.42 24.69 23.03
C VAL A 459 -28.05 24.15 21.64
N ASN A 460 -28.87 24.46 20.63
CA ASN A 460 -28.67 24.03 19.25
C ASN A 460 -27.78 25.03 18.48
N ASN A 461 -26.50 24.67 18.31
CA ASN A 461 -25.46 25.15 17.38
C ASN A 461 -25.64 26.53 16.68
N VAL A 462 -25.32 27.60 17.41
CA VAL A 462 -25.36 29.02 16.97
C VAL A 462 -24.38 29.34 15.83
N ARG A 463 -23.16 28.77 15.84
CA ARG A 463 -22.16 28.96 14.77
C ARG A 463 -22.64 28.44 13.42
N SER A 464 -23.36 27.33 13.41
CA SER A 464 -23.93 26.76 12.19
C SER A 464 -24.96 27.69 11.53
N SER A 465 -25.74 28.41 12.33
CA SER A 465 -26.72 29.39 11.82
C SER A 465 -26.03 30.56 11.12
N ILE A 466 -24.93 31.06 11.67
CA ILE A 466 -24.14 32.17 11.09
C ILE A 466 -23.56 31.74 9.73
N LEU A 467 -22.91 30.57 9.68
CA LEU A 467 -22.25 30.06 8.47
C LEU A 467 -23.24 29.72 7.36
N LYS A 468 -24.41 29.18 7.73
CA LYS A 468 -25.46 28.86 6.77
C LYS A 468 -26.02 30.12 6.10
N GLU A 469 -26.24 31.18 6.86
CA GLU A 469 -26.71 32.44 6.30
C GLU A 469 -25.62 33.13 5.46
N ALA A 470 -24.37 33.13 5.93
CA ALA A 470 -23.24 33.68 5.17
C ALA A 470 -23.05 32.99 3.81
N LYS A 471 -23.15 31.66 3.78
CA LYS A 471 -23.13 30.88 2.54
C LYS A 471 -24.30 31.22 1.62
N LYS A 472 -25.52 31.24 2.17
CA LYS A 472 -26.72 31.55 1.40
C LYS A 472 -26.61 32.92 0.72
N LEU A 473 -26.08 33.92 1.41
CA LEU A 473 -25.89 35.26 0.85
C LEU A 473 -24.77 35.32 -0.20
N ALA A 474 -23.68 34.57 -0.01
CA ALA A 474 -22.60 34.47 -1.00
C ALA A 474 -22.98 33.67 -2.26
N ASP A 475 -23.94 32.74 -2.15
CA ASP A 475 -24.45 31.96 -3.29
C ASP A 475 -25.63 32.65 -4.02
N ASP A 476 -26.17 33.76 -3.50
CA ASP A 476 -27.35 34.43 -4.09
C ASP A 476 -26.93 35.50 -5.11
N PRO A 477 -27.23 35.32 -6.41
CA PRO A 477 -26.84 36.27 -7.45
C PRO A 477 -27.54 37.64 -7.33
N ASN A 478 -28.54 37.76 -6.45
CA ASN A 478 -29.23 39.02 -6.16
C ASN A 478 -28.72 39.68 -4.87
N VAL A 479 -27.56 39.27 -4.36
CA VAL A 479 -26.92 39.87 -3.18
C VAL A 479 -25.60 40.53 -3.59
N HIS A 480 -25.57 41.86 -3.57
CA HIS A 480 -24.43 42.65 -4.08
C HIS A 480 -23.80 43.50 -2.98
N TYR A 481 -22.58 43.99 -3.22
CA TYR A 481 -21.89 44.89 -2.30
C TYR A 481 -22.31 46.35 -2.54
N SER A 482 -22.65 47.09 -1.48
CA SER A 482 -22.74 48.56 -1.54
C SER A 482 -22.69 49.20 -0.15
N GLU A 483 -21.75 50.13 0.05
CA GLU A 483 -21.73 50.97 1.26
C GLU A 483 -22.91 51.96 1.32
N LYS A 484 -23.34 52.47 0.16
CA LYS A 484 -24.40 53.48 0.07
C LYS A 484 -25.79 52.89 0.29
N LEU A 485 -26.03 51.66 -0.18
CA LEU A 485 -27.32 50.97 -0.13
C LEU A 485 -27.35 49.85 0.92
N ARG A 486 -26.37 49.75 1.81
CA ARG A 486 -26.27 48.69 2.82
C ARG A 486 -27.59 48.47 3.58
N GLY A 487 -28.04 47.22 3.63
CA GLY A 487 -29.28 46.80 4.27
C GLY A 487 -30.55 47.15 3.51
N GLN A 488 -30.46 47.64 2.26
CA GLN A 488 -31.63 47.96 1.42
C GLN A 488 -31.77 46.95 0.28
N THR A 489 -33.02 46.69 -0.11
CA THR A 489 -33.35 45.95 -1.34
C THR A 489 -33.90 46.92 -2.37
N VAL A 490 -33.24 47.02 -3.52
CA VAL A 490 -33.64 47.88 -4.64
C VAL A 490 -33.71 47.03 -5.90
N ASP A 491 -34.83 47.09 -6.64
CA ASP A 491 -35.05 46.34 -7.89
C ASP A 491 -34.80 44.81 -7.78
N GLY A 492 -35.06 44.25 -6.59
CA GLY A 492 -34.89 42.82 -6.32
C GLY A 492 -33.48 42.40 -5.88
N ILE A 493 -32.53 43.35 -5.84
CA ILE A 493 -31.16 43.12 -5.38
C ILE A 493 -31.02 43.64 -3.95
N THR A 494 -30.49 42.82 -3.05
CA THR A 494 -30.21 43.19 -1.66
C THR A 494 -28.74 43.55 -1.51
N TYR A 495 -28.47 44.72 -0.91
CA TYR A 495 -27.12 45.23 -0.79
C TYR A 495 -26.56 45.11 0.62
N TYR A 496 -25.33 44.63 0.75
CA TYR A 496 -24.59 44.61 2.02
C TYR A 496 -23.25 45.34 1.88
N ASP A 497 -22.80 46.02 2.94
CA ASP A 497 -21.38 46.30 3.13
C ASP A 497 -20.75 45.20 4.00
N CYS A 498 -19.43 45.22 4.18
CA CYS A 498 -18.74 44.17 4.93
C CYS A 498 -19.26 44.00 6.36
N SER A 499 -19.57 45.09 7.06
CA SER A 499 -20.08 45.07 8.44
C SER A 499 -21.56 44.73 8.57
N ALA A 500 -22.39 45.16 7.61
CA ALA A 500 -23.80 44.82 7.54
C ALA A 500 -23.99 43.35 7.17
N PHE A 501 -23.11 42.80 6.34
CA PHE A 501 -23.06 41.38 6.03
C PHE A 501 -22.82 40.55 7.29
N THR A 502 -21.74 40.83 8.03
CA THR A 502 -21.43 40.10 9.27
C THR A 502 -22.50 40.28 10.33
N GLN A 503 -23.04 41.49 10.48
CA GLN A 503 -24.11 41.78 11.43
C GLN A 503 -25.38 40.99 11.12
N HIS A 504 -25.79 40.91 9.85
CA HIS A 504 -26.97 40.14 9.44
C HIS A 504 -26.81 38.67 9.76
N CYS A 505 -25.68 38.05 9.39
CA CYS A 505 -25.42 36.63 9.67
C CYS A 505 -25.44 36.31 11.17
N TYR A 506 -24.89 37.19 12.00
CA TYR A 506 -24.94 37.04 13.46
C TYR A 506 -26.36 37.21 14.02
N SER A 507 -27.15 38.14 13.48
CA SER A 507 -28.53 38.37 13.91
C SER A 507 -29.46 37.19 13.63
N VAL A 508 -29.26 36.48 12.52
CA VAL A 508 -30.00 35.24 12.18
C VAL A 508 -29.73 34.12 13.20
N ALA A 509 -28.55 34.15 13.83
CA ALA A 509 -28.18 33.23 14.90
C ALA A 509 -28.60 33.72 16.30
N GLY A 510 -29.35 34.83 16.39
CA GLY A 510 -29.79 35.44 17.65
C GLY A 510 -28.69 36.20 18.40
N LEU A 511 -27.59 36.55 17.72
CA LEU A 511 -26.47 37.29 18.30
C LEU A 511 -26.45 38.74 17.83
N GLU A 512 -26.15 39.65 18.74
CA GLU A 512 -25.95 41.07 18.43
C GLU A 512 -24.46 41.39 18.39
N ILE A 513 -24.03 42.02 17.27
CA ILE A 513 -22.72 42.63 17.11
C ILE A 513 -22.89 44.07 16.60
N ASN A 514 -21.87 44.90 16.86
CA ASN A 514 -21.89 46.32 16.53
C ASN A 514 -22.04 46.60 15.01
N PRO A 515 -22.49 47.80 14.61
CA PRO A 515 -22.92 48.06 13.23
C PRO A 515 -21.81 48.41 12.24
N THR A 516 -20.57 48.66 12.66
CA THR A 516 -19.45 48.99 11.76
C THR A 516 -18.25 48.07 12.02
N SER A 517 -17.40 47.84 11.02
CA SER A 517 -16.19 47.02 11.16
C SER A 517 -15.31 47.46 12.33
N GLU A 518 -15.09 48.77 12.46
CA GLU A 518 -14.34 49.38 13.56
C GLU A 518 -14.97 49.08 14.93
N THR A 519 -16.30 49.21 15.04
CA THR A 519 -17.00 48.99 16.30
C THR A 519 -17.16 47.50 16.64
N GLN A 520 -17.20 46.61 15.64
CA GLN A 520 -17.17 45.15 15.82
C GLN A 520 -15.80 44.69 16.32
N TYR A 521 -14.71 45.24 15.78
CA TYR A 521 -13.36 44.97 16.28
C TYR A 521 -13.18 45.51 17.70
N ALA A 522 -13.58 46.76 17.96
CA ALA A 522 -13.50 47.37 19.29
C ALA A 522 -14.28 46.58 20.36
N GLN A 523 -15.42 45.97 19.98
CA GLN A 523 -16.20 45.08 20.85
C GLN A 523 -15.40 43.86 21.31
N CYS A 524 -14.59 43.28 20.42
CA CYS A 524 -13.70 42.16 20.76
C CYS A 524 -12.48 42.64 21.56
N GLN A 525 -11.89 43.78 21.15
CA GLN A 525 -10.70 44.37 21.77
C GLN A 525 -10.93 44.75 23.23
N ALA A 526 -12.09 45.32 23.56
CA ALA A 526 -12.47 45.69 24.92
C ALA A 526 -12.49 44.51 25.91
N LYS A 527 -12.50 43.27 25.39
CA LYS A 527 -12.52 42.02 26.15
C LYS A 527 -11.25 41.19 26.00
N GLY A 528 -10.26 41.68 25.26
CA GLY A 528 -9.04 40.92 24.94
C GLY A 528 -9.28 39.73 24.01
N LEU A 529 -10.40 39.70 23.28
CA LEU A 529 -10.80 38.60 22.40
C LEU A 529 -10.37 38.84 20.94
N THR A 530 -9.17 39.39 20.78
CA THR A 530 -8.54 39.76 19.50
C THR A 530 -7.20 39.05 19.36
N ASN A 531 -6.61 39.05 18.16
CA ASN A 531 -5.34 38.35 17.87
C ASN A 531 -5.41 36.84 18.10
N ILE A 532 -6.57 36.25 17.82
CA ILE A 532 -6.72 34.80 17.81
C ILE A 532 -5.82 34.29 16.67
N SER A 533 -4.90 33.36 16.99
CA SER A 533 -4.07 32.74 15.96
C SER A 533 -4.97 32.01 14.97
N LEU A 534 -4.53 31.86 13.73
CA LEU A 534 -5.29 31.11 12.74
C LEU A 534 -5.58 29.67 13.22
N ASP A 535 -4.66 29.08 13.98
CA ASP A 535 -4.81 27.75 14.59
C ASP A 535 -5.89 27.70 15.68
N ALA A 536 -6.12 28.82 16.38
CA ALA A 536 -7.16 28.96 17.41
C ALA A 536 -8.50 29.51 16.85
N ALA A 537 -8.54 29.87 15.56
CA ALA A 537 -9.72 30.39 14.89
C ALA A 537 -10.72 29.26 14.61
N ILE A 538 -11.98 29.51 14.91
CA ILE A 538 -13.08 28.54 14.72
C ILE A 538 -14.08 29.15 13.73
N PRO A 539 -14.67 28.36 12.83
CA PRO A 539 -15.71 28.86 11.92
C PRO A 539 -16.79 29.67 12.65
N GLY A 540 -17.12 30.82 12.09
CA GLY A 540 -17.99 31.83 12.70
C GLY A 540 -17.24 33.00 13.34
N ASP A 541 -15.94 32.88 13.64
CA ASP A 541 -15.12 34.01 14.12
C ASP A 541 -15.06 35.14 13.08
N LEU A 542 -14.76 36.37 13.53
CA LEU A 542 -14.65 37.53 12.65
C LEU A 542 -13.19 37.76 12.25
N VAL A 543 -12.95 38.07 10.98
CA VAL A 543 -11.64 38.39 10.43
C VAL A 543 -11.63 39.84 9.97
N PHE A 544 -10.63 40.62 10.40
CA PHE A 544 -10.55 42.06 10.14
C PHE A 544 -9.27 42.43 9.40
N TRP A 545 -9.35 43.40 8.49
CA TRP A 545 -8.19 44.02 7.83
C TRP A 545 -8.10 45.50 8.19
N PHE A 546 -6.88 46.03 8.25
CA PHE A 546 -6.57 47.35 8.81
C PHE A 546 -5.81 48.24 7.85
N HIS A 547 -6.07 49.55 7.93
CA HIS A 547 -5.24 50.60 7.36
C HIS A 547 -4.76 51.50 8.51
N GLY A 548 -3.52 51.28 8.99
CA GLY A 548 -3.11 51.85 10.27
C GLY A 548 -3.87 51.19 11.42
N ASP A 549 -4.52 52.00 12.27
CA ASP A 549 -5.32 51.51 13.40
C ASP A 549 -6.80 51.29 13.05
N ASP A 550 -7.22 51.66 11.83
CA ASP A 550 -8.62 51.65 11.42
C ASP A 550 -8.99 50.33 10.69
N ALA A 551 -9.96 49.58 11.24
CA ALA A 551 -10.47 48.35 10.62
C ALA A 551 -11.37 48.67 9.41
N TYR A 552 -10.86 48.55 8.19
CA TYR A 552 -11.57 48.91 6.97
C TYR A 552 -12.40 47.77 6.35
N HIS A 553 -12.13 46.51 6.70
CA HIS A 553 -12.86 45.35 6.17
C HIS A 553 -13.06 44.29 7.23
N VAL A 554 -14.19 43.59 7.18
CA VAL A 554 -14.55 42.48 8.06
C VAL A 554 -15.22 41.35 7.28
N ALA A 555 -14.89 40.11 7.64
CA ALA A 555 -15.45 38.89 7.06
C ALA A 555 -15.75 37.84 8.14
N ILE A 556 -16.50 36.80 7.78
CA ILE A 556 -16.76 35.64 8.66
C ILE A 556 -15.79 34.53 8.28
N TYR A 557 -15.01 34.05 9.26
CA TYR A 557 -14.14 32.90 9.07
C TYR A 557 -14.97 31.64 8.81
N ALA A 558 -14.73 31.00 7.67
CA ALA A 558 -15.44 29.80 7.25
C ALA A 558 -14.70 28.51 7.60
N GLY A 559 -13.46 28.61 8.14
CA GLY A 559 -12.55 27.48 8.30
C GLY A 559 -11.65 27.28 7.07
N ASN A 560 -10.63 26.41 7.20
CA ASN A 560 -9.71 26.06 6.11
C ASN A 560 -9.14 27.28 5.37
N ASN A 561 -8.65 28.28 6.11
CA ASN A 561 -8.11 29.53 5.58
C ASN A 561 -9.07 30.26 4.62
N SER A 562 -10.38 30.09 4.79
CA SER A 562 -11.39 30.68 3.91
C SER A 562 -12.37 31.55 4.68
N ILE A 563 -13.01 32.47 3.97
CA ILE A 563 -13.92 33.48 4.53
C ILE A 563 -15.18 33.62 3.66
N TYR A 564 -16.26 34.05 4.28
CA TYR A 564 -17.37 34.68 3.58
C TYR A 564 -17.24 36.20 3.75
N ALA A 565 -17.15 36.91 2.63
CA ALA A 565 -16.90 38.35 2.63
C ALA A 565 -17.81 39.07 1.63
N ALA A 566 -18.33 40.23 2.05
CA ALA A 566 -18.84 41.24 1.14
C ALA A 566 -17.71 42.25 0.89
N SER A 567 -17.05 42.12 -0.27
CA SER A 567 -15.69 42.62 -0.52
C SER A 567 -15.64 44.08 -1.01
N THR A 568 -16.12 44.37 -2.23
CA THR A 568 -16.07 45.72 -2.82
C THR A 568 -16.97 45.82 -4.06
N ASP A 569 -17.46 47.02 -4.37
CA ASP A 569 -18.24 47.33 -5.58
C ASP A 569 -17.36 47.45 -6.84
N GLN A 570 -16.03 47.40 -6.71
CA GLN A 570 -15.09 47.40 -7.83
C GLN A 570 -15.02 46.04 -8.55
N LYS A 571 -15.50 44.97 -7.91
CA LYS A 571 -15.58 43.63 -8.49
C LYS A 571 -16.88 43.45 -9.29
N PRO A 572 -16.91 42.55 -10.31
CA PRO A 572 -18.15 42.14 -10.95
C PRO A 572 -19.19 41.66 -9.93
N ALA A 573 -20.48 41.87 -10.20
CA ALA A 573 -21.57 41.57 -9.27
C ALA A 573 -21.48 40.19 -8.59
N ASP A 574 -21.13 39.16 -9.37
CA ASP A 574 -21.00 37.77 -8.90
C ASP A 574 -19.79 37.55 -7.95
N ASP A 575 -18.84 38.49 -7.92
CA ASP A 575 -17.63 38.46 -7.08
C ASP A 575 -17.66 39.51 -5.97
N GLN A 576 -18.81 40.16 -5.74
CA GLN A 576 -18.93 41.21 -4.71
C GLN A 576 -19.20 40.64 -3.31
N VAL A 577 -19.94 39.53 -3.22
CA VAL A 577 -20.21 38.79 -1.98
C VAL A 577 -19.87 37.34 -2.25
N LEU A 578 -18.80 36.83 -1.65
CA LEU A 578 -18.22 35.56 -2.07
C LEU A 578 -17.63 34.74 -0.92
N TYR A 579 -17.43 33.47 -1.23
CA TYR A 579 -16.54 32.57 -0.50
C TYR A 579 -15.15 32.64 -1.12
N GLU A 580 -14.15 33.14 -0.38
CA GLU A 580 -12.78 33.30 -0.88
C GLU A 580 -11.73 32.87 0.17
N SER A 581 -10.49 32.67 -0.28
CA SER A 581 -9.37 32.40 0.60
C SER A 581 -8.97 33.66 1.38
N LEU A 582 -8.50 33.48 2.61
CA LEU A 582 -7.85 34.53 3.40
C LEU A 582 -6.69 35.13 2.62
N TYR A 583 -6.55 36.45 2.70
CA TYR A 583 -5.55 37.21 1.96
C TYR A 583 -4.95 38.30 2.85
N GLY A 584 -3.74 38.75 2.49
CA GLY A 584 -3.09 39.90 3.13
C GLY A 584 -2.84 39.74 4.63
N GLN A 585 -2.70 40.87 5.32
CA GLN A 585 -2.55 40.92 6.77
C GLN A 585 -3.92 41.16 7.42
N TYR A 586 -4.28 40.30 8.37
CA TYR A 586 -5.57 40.32 9.04
C TYR A 586 -5.43 40.02 10.55
N VAL A 587 -6.48 40.32 11.30
CA VAL A 587 -6.61 39.99 12.73
C VAL A 587 -7.91 39.22 12.93
N ILE A 588 -7.83 38.06 13.60
CA ILE A 588 -9.01 37.25 13.95
C ILE A 588 -9.47 37.59 15.36
N CYS A 589 -10.78 37.74 15.51
CA CYS A 589 -11.44 38.09 16.76
C CYS A 589 -12.68 37.22 16.99
N ARG A 590 -13.01 36.99 18.24
CA ARG A 590 -14.21 36.21 18.63
C ARG A 590 -15.11 37.05 19.53
N PRO A 591 -16.30 37.47 19.06
CA PRO A 591 -17.22 38.25 19.88
C PRO A 591 -17.63 37.51 21.16
N GLU A 592 -17.69 38.23 22.30
CA GLU A 592 -18.12 37.66 23.59
C GLU A 592 -19.53 37.06 23.51
N SER A 593 -20.42 37.61 22.66
CA SER A 593 -21.76 37.08 22.40
C SER A 593 -21.72 35.69 21.76
N LEU A 594 -20.74 35.41 20.89
CA LEU A 594 -20.55 34.09 20.29
C LEU A 594 -20.04 33.07 21.31
N ILE A 595 -19.07 33.46 22.15
CA ILE A 595 -18.51 32.61 23.23
C ILE A 595 -19.61 32.22 24.24
N LYS A 596 -20.44 33.18 24.63
CA LYS A 596 -21.56 32.92 25.57
C LYS A 596 -22.61 31.98 24.97
N ALA A 597 -22.78 32.01 23.66
CA ALA A 597 -23.81 31.27 22.96
C ALA A 597 -23.39 29.86 22.53
N ASP A 598 -22.09 29.61 22.36
CA ASP A 598 -21.52 28.29 22.06
C ASP A 598 -20.97 27.52 23.28
N GLY A 599 -20.92 28.17 24.44
CA GLY A 599 -20.48 27.55 25.71
C GLY A 599 -18.97 27.36 25.85
N GLY A 600 -18.16 28.01 24.99
CA GLY A 600 -16.70 27.85 24.95
C GLY A 600 -15.93 28.59 26.07
N GLU A 601 -14.74 28.09 26.41
CA GLU A 601 -13.78 28.77 27.29
C GLU A 601 -13.12 29.98 26.59
N LEU A 602 -12.78 31.01 27.38
CA LEU A 602 -12.09 32.22 26.93
C LEU A 602 -10.64 31.90 26.52
N PRO A 603 -10.20 32.16 25.28
CA PRO A 603 -8.78 32.02 24.92
C PRO A 603 -7.95 33.07 25.66
N SER A 604 -6.90 32.64 26.36
CA SER A 604 -5.99 33.54 27.09
C SER A 604 -5.01 34.22 26.13
N ALA A 605 -4.81 35.53 26.32
CA ALA A 605 -3.83 36.32 25.58
C ALA A 605 -2.47 36.32 26.31
N ASN A 606 -1.41 35.73 25.72
CA ASN A 606 -0.07 36.31 25.52
C ASN A 606 1.05 35.29 25.24
N ASN A 607 1.87 35.63 24.23
CA ASN A 607 3.33 35.50 24.08
C ASN A 607 4.11 34.59 25.07
N ASN A 608 4.65 33.46 24.61
CA ASN A 608 6.08 33.21 24.33
C ASN A 608 6.35 31.71 24.10
N THR A 609 7.15 31.41 23.07
CA THR A 609 8.05 30.24 22.85
C THR A 609 7.79 28.93 23.62
N ASP A 610 7.32 27.89 22.93
CA ASP A 610 8.06 26.62 22.78
C ASP A 610 7.33 25.65 21.83
N ASN A 611 8.14 24.84 21.13
CA ASN A 611 7.72 23.77 20.23
C ASN A 611 6.93 22.67 20.99
N SER A 612 5.68 22.47 20.62
CA SER A 612 5.01 21.17 20.70
C SER A 612 3.78 21.21 19.80
N GLY A 613 3.78 20.36 18.77
CA GLY A 613 2.67 20.27 17.83
C GLY A 613 1.39 19.79 18.51
N ASP A 614 0.27 20.34 18.06
CA ASP A 614 -0.98 19.61 18.01
C ASP A 614 -1.87 20.18 16.88
N THR A 615 -2.42 19.26 16.11
CA THR A 615 -3.03 19.40 14.79
C THR A 615 -4.49 19.82 14.88
N SER A 616 -4.87 20.97 14.29
CA SER A 616 -6.26 21.24 13.93
C SER A 616 -6.55 20.63 12.55
N GLN A 617 -7.30 19.53 12.54
CA GLN A 617 -7.70 18.79 11.33
C GLN A 617 -8.45 19.70 10.35
N SER A 618 -7.89 19.86 9.14
CA SER A 618 -8.66 20.28 7.97
C SER A 618 -9.79 19.27 7.74
N LEU A 619 -10.95 19.76 7.29
CA LEU A 619 -12.11 18.89 7.01
C LEU A 619 -11.77 17.75 6.05
N PHE A 620 -10.75 17.91 5.21
CA PHE A 620 -10.08 16.86 4.44
C PHE A 620 -8.59 17.15 4.34
N ARG A 621 -7.71 16.15 4.42
CA ARG A 621 -6.28 16.36 4.17
C ARG A 621 -6.06 16.89 2.75
N SER A 622 -5.13 17.83 2.58
CA SER A 622 -4.73 18.31 1.25
C SER A 622 -4.17 17.16 0.43
N LEU A 623 -4.39 17.18 -0.90
CA LEU A 623 -3.76 16.22 -1.80
C LEU A 623 -2.23 16.25 -1.64
N ASP A 624 -1.60 15.11 -1.87
CA ASP A 624 -0.14 15.02 -1.87
C ASP A 624 0.45 15.99 -2.88
N LYS A 625 1.46 16.77 -2.49
CA LYS A 625 2.04 17.84 -3.33
C LYS A 625 2.61 17.33 -4.65
N ASP A 626 3.09 16.09 -4.66
CA ASP A 626 3.77 15.46 -5.78
C ASP A 626 2.83 14.44 -6.47
N GLY A 627 1.56 14.35 -6.06
CA GLY A 627 0.57 13.42 -6.63
C GLY A 627 0.84 11.95 -6.33
N ILE A 628 1.68 11.66 -5.34
CA ILE A 628 2.09 10.30 -4.99
C ILE A 628 1.24 9.80 -3.83
N TYR A 629 0.63 8.64 -4.01
CA TYR A 629 -0.25 8.04 -3.01
C TYR A 629 0.09 6.57 -2.76
N ARG A 630 -0.05 6.14 -1.51
CA ARG A 630 0.13 4.75 -1.09
C ARG A 630 -1.19 4.00 -1.13
N VAL A 631 -1.23 2.86 -1.79
CA VAL A 631 -2.43 2.03 -1.91
C VAL A 631 -2.70 1.28 -0.62
N ILE A 632 -3.89 1.50 -0.04
CA ILE A 632 -4.30 0.90 1.24
C ILE A 632 -5.42 -0.12 1.08
N LYS A 633 -6.19 -0.02 0.00
CA LYS A 633 -7.27 -0.96 -0.30
C LYS A 633 -7.44 -1.07 -1.81
N ILE A 634 -7.71 -2.29 -2.25
CA ILE A 634 -7.87 -2.64 -3.66
C ILE A 634 -9.08 -3.55 -3.79
N THR A 635 -9.97 -3.25 -4.73
CA THR A 635 -11.05 -4.13 -5.13
C THR A 635 -10.87 -4.51 -6.60
N TYR A 636 -10.65 -5.80 -6.89
CA TYR A 636 -10.63 -6.33 -8.25
C TYR A 636 -12.03 -6.77 -8.63
N GLU A 637 -12.55 -6.24 -9.73
CA GLU A 637 -13.84 -6.63 -10.29
C GLU A 637 -13.65 -7.08 -11.74
N GLY A 638 -14.18 -8.26 -12.04
CA GLY A 638 -14.09 -8.82 -13.38
C GLY A 638 -15.26 -9.71 -13.74
N ASP A 639 -15.72 -9.56 -14.97
CA ASP A 639 -16.65 -10.46 -15.66
C ASP A 639 -15.98 -10.99 -16.92
N THR A 640 -15.79 -12.32 -17.00
CA THR A 640 -15.10 -12.95 -18.13
C THR A 640 -15.87 -12.87 -19.45
N ARG A 641 -17.17 -12.56 -19.42
CA ARG A 641 -18.01 -12.32 -20.61
C ARG A 641 -18.65 -10.94 -20.66
N GLY A 642 -18.51 -10.15 -19.60
CA GLY A 642 -19.03 -8.80 -19.47
C GLY A 642 -18.00 -7.70 -19.75
N ASN A 643 -18.36 -6.47 -19.42
CA ASN A 643 -17.50 -5.32 -19.61
C ASN A 643 -16.59 -5.04 -18.41
N ASP A 644 -16.99 -5.47 -17.22
CA ASP A 644 -16.28 -5.19 -15.97
C ASP A 644 -14.94 -5.92 -15.96
N TRP A 645 -13.85 -5.17 -15.83
CA TRP A 645 -12.47 -5.68 -15.80
C TRP A 645 -11.50 -4.60 -15.31
N TYR A 646 -11.66 -4.22 -14.05
CA TYR A 646 -10.98 -3.07 -13.47
C TYR A 646 -10.57 -3.31 -12.02
N VAL A 647 -9.77 -2.38 -11.52
CA VAL A 647 -9.37 -2.28 -10.13
C VAL A 647 -9.89 -0.96 -9.59
N ASN A 648 -10.64 -1.01 -8.49
CA ASN A 648 -10.91 0.15 -7.66
C ASN A 648 -9.81 0.24 -6.60
N PHE A 649 -9.22 1.42 -6.42
CA PHE A 649 -8.18 1.64 -5.42
C PHE A 649 -8.60 2.74 -4.44
N GLU A 650 -8.19 2.59 -3.19
CA GLU A 650 -8.22 3.65 -2.18
C GLU A 650 -6.80 3.83 -1.65
N THR A 651 -6.39 5.09 -1.49
CA THR A 651 -5.03 5.44 -1.11
C THR A 651 -4.98 6.44 0.04
N ILE A 652 -3.77 6.59 0.60
CA ILE A 652 -3.41 7.64 1.54
C ILE A 652 -2.25 8.49 1.00
N ASP A 653 -2.16 9.71 1.48
CA ASP A 653 -1.01 10.59 1.27
C ASP A 653 0.28 10.03 1.90
N GLN A 654 1.42 10.51 1.42
CA GLN A 654 2.75 10.14 1.96
C GLN A 654 3.00 10.76 3.34
N LEU A 655 2.27 11.82 3.72
CA LEU A 655 2.40 12.54 4.99
C LEU A 655 1.71 11.83 6.18
N GLY A 656 1.59 10.51 6.14
CA GLY A 656 1.26 9.71 7.32
C GLY A 656 -0.14 10.00 7.86
N GLY A 657 -1.17 9.77 7.06
CA GLY A 657 -2.52 9.57 7.56
C GLY A 657 -2.56 8.40 8.54
N ALA A 658 -2.76 8.65 9.83
CA ALA A 658 -3.13 7.59 10.77
C ALA A 658 -4.45 6.97 10.28
N ILE A 659 -4.39 5.75 9.76
CA ILE A 659 -5.59 4.97 9.45
C ILE A 659 -6.20 4.62 10.79
N ALA A 660 -7.50 4.86 10.95
CA ALA A 660 -8.22 4.44 12.14
C ALA A 660 -8.01 2.93 12.33
N ALA A 661 -7.23 2.55 13.33
CA ALA A 661 -7.15 1.17 13.77
C ALA A 661 -8.55 0.76 14.21
N VAL A 662 -9.07 -0.34 13.68
CA VAL A 662 -10.33 -0.91 14.14
C VAL A 662 -10.14 -1.25 15.62
N SER A 663 -10.79 -0.49 16.48
CA SER A 663 -10.88 -0.80 17.91
C SER A 663 -11.68 -2.09 18.04
N ASN A 664 -11.04 -3.14 18.56
CA ASN A 664 -11.78 -4.24 19.18
C ASN A 664 -12.46 -3.76 20.46
#